data_AF-A0A1F2QG82-F1
#
_entry.id   AF-A0A1F2QG82-F1
#
_cell.length_a   1.000
_cell.length_b   1.000
_cell.length_c   1.000
_cell.angle_alpha   90.00
_cell.angle_beta   90.00
_cell.angle_gamma   90.00
#
_symmetry.space_group_name_H-M   'P 1'
#
loop_
_entity.id
_entity.type
_entity.pdbx_description
1 polymer ?
#
loop_
_entity_poly.entity_id
_entity_poly.type
_entity_poly.pdbx_seq_one_letter_code
_entity_poly.pdbx_strand_id
1 'polypeptide(L)'
;MIGWALTLLVPSAAWALAHAVASPTAARPPFAVCGAAGFLAPAALLRWCGRPFPEQLLGWVVSVVAWAGAFVIRDGQVFVAFGLVGAVWGLALGLKSLRVTAPLSPREGKPKPQFTPTSERRREPEKAGFSVELRCPTCGAALAVPVYHRMARCEFCASVHVVSGGSDTLVVVIPDAVKDEASLKAAVAKHLGHLHYLKLYDQRVRPLIPESGFEADETGQGLAMPAQRRTPALVNAVEAEVARAAEAFAARIAPRLALRAWRRFLSPYWHRFGTLYQAAFGRDDQDLKRMEFAVATIEGSVAASGAPLPAMGKLSYLRALRPLQGAPEAAIPALPVEVGAEEIDRRVQQLGRRSVELPVKAIAIHATLVPEVVALVYRPWHLADVELDGERFELLVDGGAAAVEGEAPEFDFASRPLDDLQGEAPALVPSRCPECGADLPFAPDAEAHLCRNCYRLVTMRGSRWRTLPYLHEEPEEGHWLVPFWRFPLRLRTATGELIVDLPHLTDGIDGTFDQIGDRPQVQQDLLVPAFRTRVSKAGVRLYRILWPLVQGRAREFARERLSPARPPKRVVDMTLSAAEARVFAGVYLALAFSHRDLARAQVKNVRERFLLGALEGEPAPVYLSLSQEVIGPFAGLFGRARVAALADLEGRSPGHV
;
A
#
# COMPACT_ATOMS: atom_id res chain seq x y z
N MET A 1 -37.70 -23.33 37.08
CA MET A 1 -37.61 -22.04 36.37
C MET A 1 -36.73 -21.01 37.08
N ILE A 2 -36.85 -20.80 38.40
CA ILE A 2 -36.03 -19.80 39.14
C ILE A 2 -34.51 -20.02 38.99
N GLY A 3 -34.04 -21.27 39.01
CA GLY A 3 -32.60 -21.57 38.82
C GLY A 3 -32.06 -21.13 37.46
N TRP A 4 -32.80 -21.35 36.37
CA TRP A 4 -32.41 -20.93 35.02
C TRP A 4 -32.43 -19.41 34.80
N ALA A 5 -33.31 -18.70 35.52
CA ALA A 5 -33.29 -17.24 35.48
C ALA A 5 -32.00 -16.70 36.13
N LEU A 6 -31.56 -17.30 37.25
CA LEU A 6 -30.34 -16.88 37.96
C LEU A 6 -29.06 -17.18 37.16
N THR A 7 -28.99 -18.28 36.40
CA THR A 7 -27.81 -18.63 35.60
C THR A 7 -27.54 -17.66 34.46
N LEU A 8 -28.56 -16.99 33.94
CA LEU A 8 -28.43 -15.98 32.90
C LEU A 8 -28.32 -14.57 33.46
N LEU A 9 -29.07 -14.25 34.53
CA LEU A 9 -29.09 -12.91 35.11
C LEU A 9 -27.77 -12.52 35.78
N VAL A 10 -27.15 -13.43 36.54
CA VAL A 10 -25.93 -13.10 37.30
C VAL A 10 -24.73 -12.79 36.39
N PRO A 11 -24.38 -13.62 35.38
CA PRO A 11 -23.29 -13.30 34.45
C PRO A 11 -23.56 -12.05 33.61
N SER A 12 -24.82 -11.85 33.20
CA SER A 12 -25.21 -10.72 32.34
C SER A 12 -25.20 -9.40 33.11
N ALA A 13 -25.66 -9.39 34.37
CA ALA A 13 -25.58 -8.22 35.24
C ALA A 13 -24.12 -7.86 35.56
N ALA A 14 -23.26 -8.85 35.84
CA ALA A 14 -21.84 -8.62 36.06
C ALA A 14 -21.14 -8.05 34.81
N TRP A 15 -21.49 -8.55 33.63
CA TRP A 15 -20.96 -8.03 32.36
C TRP A 15 -21.42 -6.61 32.07
N ALA A 16 -22.70 -6.30 32.30
CA ALA A 16 -23.26 -4.95 32.14
C ALA A 16 -22.65 -3.95 33.14
N LEU A 17 -22.45 -4.35 34.40
CA LEU A 17 -21.80 -3.51 35.41
C LEU A 17 -20.34 -3.21 35.03
N ALA A 18 -19.60 -4.20 34.53
CA ALA A 18 -18.25 -3.99 34.02
C ALA A 18 -18.24 -3.06 32.79
N HIS A 19 -19.29 -3.08 31.97
CA HIS A 19 -19.49 -2.12 30.89
C HIS A 19 -19.65 -0.69 31.37
N ALA A 20 -20.38 -0.48 32.47
CA ALA A 20 -20.63 0.83 33.04
C ALA A 20 -19.44 1.40 33.84
N VAL A 21 -18.68 0.53 34.53
CA VAL A 21 -17.60 0.95 35.45
C VAL A 21 -16.24 1.02 34.76
N ALA A 22 -16.00 0.27 33.68
CA ALA A 22 -14.74 0.32 32.95
C ALA A 22 -14.62 1.62 32.13
N SER A 23 -14.19 2.70 32.79
CA SER A 23 -13.66 3.86 32.08
C SER A 23 -12.28 3.51 31.50
N PRO A 24 -11.89 4.08 30.35
CA PRO A 24 -10.56 3.87 29.76
C PRO A 24 -9.40 4.40 30.63
N THR A 25 -9.67 5.00 31.79
CA THR A 25 -8.67 5.52 32.73
C THR A 25 -8.57 4.74 34.04
N ALA A 26 -9.36 3.68 34.24
CA ALA A 26 -9.33 2.92 35.48
C ALA A 26 -7.99 2.17 35.66
N ALA A 27 -7.38 2.32 36.84
CA ALA A 27 -6.20 1.57 37.24
C ALA A 27 -6.46 0.06 37.12
N ARG A 28 -5.45 -0.69 36.67
CA ARG A 28 -5.55 -2.16 36.52
C ARG A 28 -5.88 -2.81 37.87
N PRO A 29 -6.75 -3.83 37.90
CA PRO A 29 -7.12 -4.49 39.15
C PRO A 29 -5.89 -5.18 39.79
N PRO A 30 -5.79 -5.21 41.13
CA PRO A 30 -4.77 -5.98 41.84
C PRO A 30 -4.79 -7.46 41.42
N PHE A 31 -3.64 -8.13 41.45
CA PHE A 31 -3.51 -9.54 41.05
C PHE A 31 -4.53 -10.48 41.73
N ALA A 32 -4.78 -10.29 43.02
CA ALA A 32 -5.78 -11.05 43.77
C ALA A 32 -7.22 -10.82 43.25
N VAL A 33 -7.53 -9.60 42.81
CA VAL A 33 -8.82 -9.25 42.21
C VAL A 33 -8.99 -9.92 40.84
N CYS A 34 -7.92 -10.10 40.07
CA CYS A 34 -7.98 -10.83 38.80
C CYS A 34 -8.38 -12.31 38.98
N GLY A 35 -7.90 -12.97 40.04
CA GLY A 35 -8.29 -14.35 40.33
C GLY A 35 -9.78 -14.48 40.69
N ALA A 36 -10.26 -13.63 41.61
CA ALA A 36 -11.66 -13.63 42.04
C ALA A 36 -12.61 -13.20 40.91
N ALA A 37 -12.26 -12.18 40.14
CA ALA A 37 -13.05 -11.73 38.99
C ALA A 37 -13.04 -12.77 37.86
N GLY A 38 -11.92 -13.47 37.64
CA GLY A 38 -11.83 -14.58 36.71
C GLY A 38 -12.72 -15.76 37.10
N PHE A 39 -12.85 -16.05 38.39
CA PHE A 39 -13.74 -17.11 38.89
C PHE A 39 -15.22 -16.77 38.70
N LEU A 40 -15.62 -15.54 39.01
CA LEU A 40 -17.03 -15.14 39.05
C LEU A 40 -17.57 -14.60 37.71
N ALA A 41 -16.74 -13.85 36.97
CA ALA A 41 -17.13 -13.12 35.76
C ALA A 41 -15.92 -12.87 34.81
N PRO A 42 -15.41 -13.88 34.10
CA PRO A 42 -14.26 -13.75 33.19
C PRO A 42 -14.48 -12.71 32.09
N ALA A 43 -15.71 -12.56 31.58
CA ALA A 43 -16.05 -11.55 30.58
C ALA A 43 -15.78 -10.11 31.06
N ALA A 44 -16.13 -9.82 32.33
CA ALA A 44 -15.89 -8.52 32.96
C ALA A 44 -14.39 -8.24 33.09
N LEU A 45 -13.61 -9.24 33.52
CA LEU A 45 -12.16 -9.13 33.62
C LEU A 45 -11.49 -8.91 32.26
N LEU A 46 -11.91 -9.65 31.23
CA LEU A 46 -11.38 -9.51 29.87
C LEU A 46 -11.65 -8.12 29.30
N ARG A 47 -12.84 -7.57 29.56
CA ARG A 47 -13.17 -6.19 29.19
C ARG A 47 -12.33 -5.17 29.94
N TRP A 48 -12.15 -5.33 31.26
CA TRP A 48 -11.29 -4.44 32.05
C TRP A 48 -9.83 -4.48 31.55
N CYS A 49 -9.38 -5.63 31.03
CA CYS A 49 -8.08 -5.77 30.37
C CYS A 49 -8.05 -5.28 28.90
N GLY A 50 -9.14 -4.73 28.36
CA GLY A 50 -9.21 -4.20 27.00
C GLY A 50 -9.17 -5.26 25.89
N ARG A 51 -9.61 -6.48 26.17
CA ARG A 51 -9.61 -7.59 25.19
C ARG A 51 -10.70 -7.44 24.13
N PRO A 52 -10.53 -7.98 22.91
CA PRO A 52 -11.51 -7.88 21.84
C PRO A 52 -12.79 -8.67 22.14
N PHE A 53 -13.90 -8.32 21.48
CA PHE A 53 -15.24 -8.87 21.73
C PHE A 53 -15.34 -10.41 21.70
N PRO A 54 -14.68 -11.15 20.78
CA PRO A 54 -14.76 -12.62 20.76
C PRO A 54 -14.22 -13.27 22.04
N GLU A 55 -13.14 -12.72 22.62
CA GLU A 55 -12.60 -13.20 23.89
C GLU A 55 -13.58 -12.94 25.03
N GLN A 56 -14.22 -11.76 25.06
CA GLN A 56 -15.23 -11.42 26.06
C GLN A 56 -16.44 -12.36 25.99
N LEU A 57 -16.89 -12.71 24.78
CA LEU A 57 -18.01 -13.65 24.57
C LEU A 57 -17.68 -15.04 25.10
N LEU A 58 -16.47 -15.55 24.85
CA LEU A 58 -16.01 -16.83 25.39
C LEU A 58 -16.00 -16.80 26.92
N GLY A 59 -15.51 -15.70 27.52
CA GLY A 59 -15.56 -15.51 28.96
C GLY A 59 -16.97 -15.51 29.54
N TRP A 60 -17.96 -15.00 28.79
CA TRP A 60 -19.36 -15.00 29.21
C TRP A 60 -19.96 -16.41 29.16
N VAL A 61 -19.69 -17.18 28.10
CA VAL A 61 -20.12 -18.58 27.99
C VAL A 61 -19.57 -19.41 29.16
N VAL A 62 -18.30 -19.25 29.50
CA VAL A 62 -17.69 -19.94 30.65
C VAL A 62 -18.40 -19.61 31.96
N SER A 63 -18.75 -18.33 32.19
CA SER A 63 -19.58 -17.95 33.35
C SER A 63 -20.94 -18.63 33.35
N VAL A 64 -21.67 -18.59 32.23
CA VAL A 64 -23.02 -19.17 32.17
C VAL A 64 -22.98 -20.67 32.46
N VAL A 65 -21.99 -21.39 31.94
CA VAL A 65 -21.80 -22.83 32.20
C VAL A 65 -21.45 -23.09 33.67
N ALA A 66 -20.54 -22.30 34.25
CA ALA A 66 -20.18 -22.42 35.67
C ALA A 66 -21.42 -22.25 36.56
N TRP A 67 -22.15 -21.15 36.38
CA TRP A 67 -23.35 -20.86 37.17
C TRP A 67 -24.48 -21.88 36.90
N ALA A 68 -24.60 -22.42 35.69
CA ALA A 68 -25.52 -23.52 35.40
C ALA A 68 -25.21 -24.79 36.19
N GLY A 69 -23.92 -25.12 36.38
CA GLY A 69 -23.50 -26.19 37.29
C GLY A 69 -24.06 -26.02 38.70
N ALA A 70 -23.94 -24.81 39.27
CA ALA A 70 -24.41 -24.52 40.63
C ALA A 70 -25.94 -24.53 40.78
N PHE A 71 -26.68 -23.90 39.86
CA PHE A 71 -28.11 -23.61 40.08
C PHE A 71 -29.07 -24.55 39.36
N VAL A 72 -28.64 -25.16 38.25
CA VAL A 72 -29.48 -26.05 37.45
C VAL A 72 -29.14 -27.50 37.72
N ILE A 73 -27.86 -27.85 37.61
CA ILE A 73 -27.39 -29.23 37.77
C ILE A 73 -27.29 -29.57 39.27
N ARG A 74 -27.13 -28.55 40.12
CA ARG A 74 -26.85 -28.68 41.57
C ARG A 74 -25.64 -29.58 41.85
N ASP A 75 -24.70 -29.57 40.91
CA ASP A 75 -23.45 -30.32 41.02
C ASP A 75 -22.34 -29.34 41.41
N GLY A 76 -21.96 -29.41 42.68
CA GLY A 76 -20.87 -28.61 43.23
C GLY A 76 -19.54 -28.87 42.53
N GLN A 77 -19.30 -30.07 42.00
CA GLN A 77 -18.06 -30.40 41.29
C GLN A 77 -17.99 -29.69 39.94
N VAL A 78 -19.11 -29.60 39.21
CA VAL A 78 -19.19 -28.86 37.94
C VAL A 78 -18.97 -27.36 38.17
N PHE A 79 -19.61 -26.78 39.19
CA PHE A 79 -19.39 -25.36 39.54
C PHE A 79 -17.93 -25.07 39.90
N VAL A 80 -17.32 -25.91 40.74
CA VAL A 80 -15.92 -25.75 41.16
C VAL A 80 -14.97 -25.93 39.98
N ALA A 81 -15.18 -26.94 39.13
CA ALA A 81 -14.32 -27.20 37.97
C ALA A 81 -14.30 -26.02 36.98
N PHE A 82 -15.48 -25.52 36.56
CA PHE A 82 -15.54 -24.40 35.62
C PHE A 82 -15.14 -23.06 36.27
N GLY A 83 -15.42 -22.87 37.56
CA GLY A 83 -14.93 -21.72 38.32
C GLY A 83 -13.40 -21.69 38.39
N LEU A 84 -12.75 -22.82 38.64
CA LEU A 84 -11.29 -22.93 38.66
C LEU A 84 -10.66 -22.63 37.28
N VAL A 85 -11.29 -23.06 36.19
CA VAL A 85 -10.86 -22.69 34.82
C VAL A 85 -10.89 -21.17 34.63
N GLY A 86 -11.97 -20.51 35.06
CA GLY A 86 -12.07 -19.04 35.05
C GLY A 86 -11.01 -18.36 35.92
N ALA A 87 -10.74 -18.88 37.12
CA ALA A 87 -9.72 -18.34 38.03
C ALA A 87 -8.30 -18.47 37.47
N VAL A 88 -7.94 -19.64 36.94
CA VAL A 88 -6.63 -19.86 36.30
C VAL A 88 -6.43 -18.92 35.12
N TRP A 89 -7.47 -18.72 34.30
CA TRP A 89 -7.44 -17.79 33.19
C TRP A 89 -7.25 -16.33 33.67
N GLY A 90 -7.97 -15.92 34.71
CA GLY A 90 -7.82 -14.60 35.32
C GLY A 90 -6.42 -14.35 35.93
N LEU A 91 -5.86 -15.34 36.60
CA LEU A 91 -4.50 -15.29 37.15
C LEU A 91 -3.44 -15.19 36.04
N ALA A 92 -3.60 -15.95 34.94
CA ALA A 92 -2.69 -15.87 33.80
C ALA A 92 -2.69 -14.48 33.14
N LEU A 93 -3.83 -13.80 33.12
CA LEU A 93 -3.95 -12.41 32.66
C LEU A 93 -3.28 -11.42 33.65
N GLY A 94 -3.43 -11.64 34.96
CA GLY A 94 -2.74 -10.86 36.00
C GLY A 94 -1.21 -11.06 36.01
N LEU A 95 -0.72 -12.26 35.71
CA LEU A 95 0.73 -12.52 35.58
C LEU A 95 1.35 -11.76 34.40
N LYS A 96 0.59 -11.56 33.32
CA LYS A 96 1.03 -10.73 32.19
C LYS A 96 1.09 -9.24 32.55
N SER A 97 0.28 -8.76 33.50
CA SER A 97 0.35 -7.36 33.94
C SER A 97 1.50 -7.08 34.91
N LEU A 98 1.98 -8.08 35.65
CA LEU A 98 3.17 -7.98 36.51
C LEU A 98 4.49 -7.87 35.73
N ARG A 99 4.51 -8.18 34.43
CA ARG A 99 5.73 -8.11 33.59
C ARG A 99 6.11 -6.71 33.11
N VAL A 100 5.46 -5.65 33.57
CA VAL A 100 5.82 -4.28 33.20
C VAL A 100 5.89 -3.38 34.43
N THR A 101 7.07 -3.31 35.02
CA THR A 101 7.66 -2.07 35.56
C THR A 101 9.12 -2.37 35.92
N ALA A 102 10.05 -2.08 35.00
CA ALA A 102 11.41 -1.78 35.42
C ALA A 102 11.38 -0.44 36.19
N PRO A 103 12.07 -0.30 37.33
CA PRO A 103 12.02 0.92 38.12
C PRO A 103 12.68 2.07 37.36
N LEU A 104 11.90 3.12 37.10
CA LEU A 104 12.42 4.42 36.68
C LEU A 104 13.19 5.03 37.86
N SER A 105 14.44 5.40 37.62
CA SER A 105 15.28 6.17 38.54
C SER A 105 14.58 7.48 38.99
N PRO A 106 14.78 7.92 40.24
CA PRO A 106 14.20 9.16 40.73
C PRO A 106 14.92 10.35 40.09
N ARG A 107 14.16 11.18 39.36
CA ARG A 107 14.65 12.44 38.80
C ARG A 107 14.17 13.58 39.68
N GLU A 108 15.12 14.25 40.32
CA GLU A 108 14.94 15.49 41.05
C GLU A 108 14.29 16.59 40.18
N GLY A 109 13.43 17.38 40.83
CA GLY A 109 12.53 18.31 40.19
C GLY A 109 13.21 19.53 39.55
N LYS A 110 12.68 19.91 38.39
CA LYS A 110 12.76 21.26 37.82
C LYS A 110 11.38 21.68 37.28
N PRO A 111 11.07 22.99 37.28
CA PRO A 111 9.70 23.49 37.24
C PRO A 111 9.01 23.31 35.88
N LYS A 112 7.68 23.14 35.95
CA LYS A 112 6.74 22.98 34.83
C LYS A 112 6.94 24.02 33.71
N PRO A 113 7.17 23.61 32.46
CA PRO A 113 6.81 24.40 31.30
C PRO A 113 5.38 24.07 30.82
N GLN A 114 4.76 25.10 30.26
CA GLN A 114 3.41 25.13 29.72
C GLN A 114 3.19 24.13 28.58
N PHE A 115 1.91 23.81 28.40
CA PHE A 115 1.32 22.86 27.47
C PHE A 115 1.72 23.14 26.00
N THR A 116 2.38 22.19 25.34
CA THR A 116 2.57 22.16 23.88
C THR A 116 1.77 20.98 23.31
N PRO A 117 0.99 21.14 22.22
CA PRO A 117 0.13 20.07 21.74
C PRO A 117 0.92 18.96 21.03
N THR A 118 0.52 17.72 21.30
CA THR A 118 0.76 16.46 20.58
C THR A 118 2.22 16.06 20.34
N SER A 119 2.69 15.12 21.18
CA SER A 119 3.81 14.26 20.85
C SER A 119 3.49 13.42 19.61
N GLU A 120 3.98 13.84 18.46
CA GLU A 120 4.19 12.94 17.32
C GLU A 120 5.10 11.80 17.79
N ARG A 121 4.52 10.61 17.97
CA ARG A 121 5.28 9.37 18.12
C ARG A 121 6.29 9.33 16.97
N ARG A 122 7.58 9.37 17.30
CA ARG A 122 8.69 9.14 16.37
C ARG A 122 8.48 7.75 15.75
N ARG A 123 7.78 7.70 14.62
CA ARG A 123 7.61 6.49 13.82
C ARG A 123 9.01 6.07 13.40
N GLU A 124 9.37 4.82 13.65
CA GLU A 124 10.55 4.23 12.99
C GLU A 124 10.45 4.54 11.49
N PRO A 125 11.58 4.91 10.84
CA PRO A 125 11.58 5.19 9.42
C PRO A 125 11.09 3.94 8.69
N GLU A 126 9.81 3.98 8.33
CA GLU A 126 9.09 3.00 7.54
C GLU A 126 9.97 2.70 6.32
N LYS A 127 10.38 1.43 6.15
CA LYS A 127 11.37 1.01 5.12
C LYS A 127 11.05 1.72 3.81
N ALA A 128 11.83 2.77 3.52
CA ALA A 128 11.47 3.73 2.48
C ALA A 128 11.41 2.99 1.14
N GLY A 129 10.25 3.05 0.50
CA GLY A 129 10.09 2.56 -0.85
C GLY A 129 10.92 3.40 -1.84
N PHE A 130 10.74 3.08 -3.11
CA PHE A 130 11.34 3.76 -4.25
C PHE A 130 11.41 5.30 -4.08
N SER A 131 12.62 5.85 -3.93
CA SER A 131 12.87 7.26 -3.63
C SER A 131 14.06 7.83 -4.40
N VAL A 132 14.01 9.13 -4.68
CA VAL A 132 15.06 9.92 -5.32
C VAL A 132 15.67 10.87 -4.29
N GLU A 133 16.99 10.90 -4.23
CA GLU A 133 17.76 11.80 -3.38
C GLU A 133 17.76 13.21 -4.00
N LEU A 134 17.11 14.16 -3.31
CA LEU A 134 17.06 15.59 -3.68
C LEU A 134 17.65 16.44 -2.57
N ARG A 135 18.17 17.64 -2.88
CA ARG A 135 18.69 18.57 -1.86
C ARG A 135 17.61 19.53 -1.38
N CYS A 136 17.53 19.75 -0.07
CA CYS A 136 16.67 20.76 0.52
C CYS A 136 17.13 22.15 0.06
N PRO A 137 16.27 22.96 -0.57
CA PRO A 137 16.64 24.32 -0.95
C PRO A 137 16.81 25.24 0.26
N THR A 138 16.29 24.86 1.44
CA THR A 138 16.39 25.65 2.68
C THR A 138 17.71 25.40 3.43
N CYS A 139 18.09 24.13 3.64
CA CYS A 139 19.26 23.79 4.48
C CYS A 139 20.36 22.99 3.75
N GLY A 140 20.17 22.63 2.48
CA GLY A 140 21.14 21.87 1.68
C GLY A 140 21.25 20.37 1.98
N ALA A 141 20.54 19.87 2.98
CA ALA A 141 20.56 18.45 3.35
C ALA A 141 19.99 17.55 2.23
N ALA A 142 20.46 16.32 2.13
CA ALA A 142 19.92 15.31 1.23
C ALA A 142 18.59 14.75 1.78
N LEU A 143 17.57 14.65 0.93
CA LEU A 143 16.24 14.11 1.23
C LEU A 143 15.98 12.94 0.31
N ALA A 144 15.65 11.79 0.89
CA ALA A 144 15.03 10.70 0.13
C ALA A 144 13.55 11.05 -0.11
N VAL A 145 13.21 11.40 -1.34
CA VAL A 145 11.85 11.77 -1.74
C VAL A 145 11.23 10.60 -2.49
N PRO A 146 10.20 9.92 -1.96
CA PRO A 146 9.51 8.86 -2.68
C PRO A 146 9.05 9.37 -4.05
N VAL A 147 9.30 8.62 -5.12
CA VAL A 147 9.11 9.14 -6.50
C VAL A 147 7.66 9.47 -6.81
N TYR A 148 6.74 8.83 -6.10
CA TYR A 148 5.32 9.07 -6.19
C TYR A 148 4.84 10.29 -5.38
N HIS A 149 5.63 10.78 -4.44
CA HIS A 149 5.24 11.94 -3.65
C HIS A 149 5.45 13.21 -4.46
N ARG A 150 4.40 14.03 -4.49
CA ARG A 150 4.42 15.42 -4.96
C ARG A 150 4.92 16.39 -3.89
N MET A 151 5.04 15.97 -2.63
CA MET A 151 5.66 16.78 -1.58
C MET A 151 6.65 16.00 -0.73
N ALA A 152 7.67 16.71 -0.24
CA ALA A 152 8.65 16.21 0.70
C ALA A 152 8.72 17.11 1.93
N ARG A 153 8.95 16.53 3.10
CA ARG A 153 9.30 17.26 4.32
C ARG A 153 10.76 16.98 4.64
N CYS A 154 11.56 18.03 4.81
CA CYS A 154 12.94 17.88 5.23
C CYS A 154 13.00 17.39 6.68
N GLU A 155 13.64 16.24 6.91
CA GLU A 155 13.80 15.72 8.28
C GLU A 155 14.77 16.55 9.13
N PHE A 156 15.61 17.38 8.49
CA PHE A 156 16.63 18.20 9.17
C PHE A 156 16.10 19.56 9.63
N CYS A 157 15.40 20.30 8.76
CA CYS A 157 14.89 21.64 9.08
C CYS A 157 13.35 21.73 9.09
N ALA A 158 12.65 20.61 8.94
CA ALA A 158 11.19 20.51 8.91
C ALA A 158 10.47 21.29 7.79
N SER A 159 11.20 21.95 6.88
CA SER A 159 10.58 22.68 5.77
C SER A 159 9.87 21.72 4.82
N VAL A 160 8.71 22.17 4.32
CA VAL A 160 7.88 21.43 3.39
C VAL A 160 8.12 21.95 1.98
N HIS A 161 8.34 21.03 1.06
CA HIS A 161 8.62 21.31 -0.34
C HIS A 161 7.67 20.54 -1.24
N VAL A 162 7.42 21.09 -2.41
CA VAL A 162 6.72 20.43 -3.50
C VAL A 162 7.75 20.00 -4.53
N VAL A 163 7.58 18.79 -5.05
CA VAL A 163 8.44 18.22 -6.08
C VAL A 163 7.98 18.76 -7.43
N SER A 164 8.78 19.66 -7.99
CA SER A 164 8.55 20.32 -9.28
C SER A 164 9.49 19.77 -10.33
N GLY A 165 9.11 19.88 -11.60
CA GLY A 165 9.99 19.47 -12.69
C GLY A 165 10.05 17.95 -12.87
N GLY A 166 10.52 17.59 -14.06
CA GLY A 166 10.35 16.29 -14.68
C GLY A 166 9.46 16.43 -15.90
N SER A 167 10.04 16.27 -17.08
CA SER A 167 9.33 15.70 -18.24
C SER A 167 8.38 14.57 -17.81
N ASP A 168 7.45 14.16 -18.69
CA ASP A 168 6.61 12.97 -18.45
C ASP A 168 7.43 11.71 -18.08
N THR A 169 8.75 11.75 -18.34
CA THR A 169 9.74 10.76 -17.93
C THR A 169 10.75 11.33 -16.91
N LEU A 170 10.96 10.60 -15.82
CA LEU A 170 12.02 10.81 -14.84
C LEU A 170 13.30 10.07 -15.27
N VAL A 171 14.44 10.77 -15.37
CA VAL A 171 15.72 10.14 -15.70
C VAL A 171 16.64 10.07 -14.49
N VAL A 172 16.95 8.85 -14.05
CA VAL A 172 17.55 8.58 -12.74
C VAL A 172 18.58 7.45 -12.84
N VAL A 173 19.47 7.39 -11.85
CA VAL A 173 20.51 6.37 -11.74
C VAL A 173 20.48 5.73 -10.37
N ILE A 174 20.74 4.43 -10.32
CA ILE A 174 21.00 3.70 -9.08
C ILE A 174 22.43 4.03 -8.66
N PRO A 175 22.67 4.51 -7.43
CA PRO A 175 24.03 4.81 -6.98
C PRO A 175 24.93 3.59 -7.09
N ASP A 176 26.13 3.81 -7.59
CA ASP A 176 27.11 2.74 -7.73
C ASP A 176 27.78 2.47 -6.37
N ALA A 177 27.52 1.28 -5.81
CA ALA A 177 28.13 0.81 -4.58
C ALA A 177 29.55 0.26 -4.81
N VAL A 178 29.93 -0.04 -6.06
CA VAL A 178 31.25 -0.55 -6.45
C VAL A 178 32.10 0.59 -7.02
N LYS A 179 32.72 1.34 -6.12
CA LYS A 179 33.42 2.59 -6.45
C LYS A 179 34.86 2.38 -6.92
N ASP A 180 35.46 1.27 -6.53
CA ASP A 180 36.89 0.98 -6.70
C ASP A 180 37.16 -0.54 -6.79
N GLU A 181 38.38 -0.90 -7.14
CA GLU A 181 38.82 -2.30 -7.25
C GLU A 181 38.64 -3.08 -5.93
N ALA A 182 38.82 -2.43 -4.78
CA ALA A 182 38.69 -3.09 -3.48
C ALA A 182 37.23 -3.50 -3.21
N SER A 183 36.28 -2.61 -3.47
CA SER A 183 34.84 -2.89 -3.35
C SER A 183 34.37 -3.97 -4.34
N LEU A 184 34.93 -3.99 -5.56
CA LEU A 184 34.65 -5.04 -6.55
C LEU A 184 35.16 -6.41 -6.07
N LYS A 185 36.42 -6.49 -5.62
CA LYS A 185 36.99 -7.72 -5.05
C LYS A 185 36.21 -8.20 -3.83
N ALA A 186 35.73 -7.29 -2.99
CA ALA A 186 34.90 -7.64 -1.84
C ALA A 186 33.56 -8.26 -2.27
N ALA A 187 32.90 -7.72 -3.30
CA ALA A 187 31.68 -8.28 -3.86
C ALA A 187 31.90 -9.69 -4.43
N VAL A 188 32.99 -9.88 -5.20
CA VAL A 188 33.38 -11.18 -5.75
C VAL A 188 33.71 -12.19 -4.64
N ALA A 189 34.53 -11.81 -3.66
CA ALA A 189 34.87 -12.68 -2.53
C ALA A 189 33.61 -13.11 -1.74
N LYS A 190 32.67 -12.19 -1.54
CA LYS A 190 31.38 -12.48 -0.90
C LYS A 190 30.55 -13.47 -1.71
N HIS A 191 30.50 -13.32 -3.04
CA HIS A 191 29.79 -14.26 -3.92
C HIS A 191 30.41 -15.66 -3.87
N LEU A 192 31.73 -15.78 -4.00
CA LEU A 192 32.44 -17.06 -3.89
C LEU A 192 32.25 -17.68 -2.49
N GLY A 193 32.21 -16.83 -1.44
CA GLY A 193 31.79 -17.22 -0.10
C GLY A 193 30.39 -17.80 -0.05
N HIS A 194 29.42 -17.17 -0.72
CA HIS A 194 28.05 -17.68 -0.81
C HIS A 194 27.95 -19.01 -1.56
N LEU A 195 28.68 -19.20 -2.66
CA LEU A 195 28.76 -20.50 -3.33
C LEU A 195 29.33 -21.57 -2.40
N HIS A 196 30.34 -21.22 -1.60
CA HIS A 196 30.89 -22.11 -0.58
C HIS A 196 29.86 -22.41 0.54
N TYR A 197 29.08 -21.42 0.97
CA TYR A 197 27.96 -21.60 1.89
C TYR A 197 26.96 -22.61 1.35
N LEU A 198 26.50 -22.46 0.10
CA LEU A 198 25.52 -23.38 -0.50
C LEU A 198 26.06 -24.82 -0.54
N LYS A 199 27.32 -24.99 -0.93
CA LYS A 199 28.00 -26.29 -0.90
C LYS A 199 28.01 -26.90 0.50
N LEU A 200 28.40 -26.14 1.52
CA LEU A 200 28.42 -26.62 2.92
C LEU A 200 27.01 -26.84 3.47
N TYR A 201 26.04 -26.03 3.07
CA TYR A 201 24.63 -26.15 3.45
C TYR A 201 24.06 -27.48 2.95
N ASP A 202 24.27 -27.80 1.68
CA ASP A 202 23.85 -29.07 1.09
C ASP A 202 24.51 -30.27 1.76
N GLN A 203 25.76 -30.14 2.19
CA GLN A 203 26.51 -31.21 2.86
C GLN A 203 26.11 -31.38 4.33
N ARG A 204 25.80 -30.29 5.05
CA ARG A 204 25.69 -30.30 6.52
C ARG A 204 24.32 -29.97 7.07
N VAL A 205 23.56 -29.09 6.39
CA VAL A 205 22.26 -28.60 6.87
C VAL A 205 21.12 -29.35 6.20
N ARG A 206 21.14 -29.50 4.87
CA ARG A 206 20.08 -30.17 4.10
C ARG A 206 19.77 -31.59 4.61
N PRO A 207 20.74 -32.46 4.98
CA PRO A 207 20.46 -33.78 5.56
C PRO A 207 19.81 -33.75 6.95
N LEU A 208 19.77 -32.58 7.61
CA LEU A 208 19.14 -32.39 8.93
C LEU A 208 17.69 -31.93 8.81
N ILE A 209 17.31 -31.36 7.69
CA ILE A 209 15.94 -30.95 7.40
C ILE A 209 15.20 -32.21 6.96
N PRO A 210 14.20 -32.70 7.72
CA PRO A 210 13.38 -33.79 7.23
C PRO A 210 12.72 -33.30 5.93
N GLU A 211 12.99 -33.98 4.82
CA GLU A 211 12.19 -33.80 3.63
C GLU A 211 10.75 -34.03 4.06
N SER A 212 9.90 -33.02 3.86
CA SER A 212 8.46 -33.15 4.09
C SER A 212 7.89 -33.97 2.94
N GLY A 213 8.40 -35.19 2.79
CA GLY A 213 7.84 -36.21 1.95
C GLY A 213 6.52 -36.64 2.57
N PHE A 214 5.44 -35.99 2.16
CA PHE A 214 4.19 -36.71 1.95
C PHE A 214 4.41 -37.63 0.73
N GLU A 215 5.21 -38.68 0.88
CA GLU A 215 5.05 -39.84 0.03
C GLU A 215 3.79 -40.55 0.54
N ALA A 216 2.65 -40.18 -0.05
CA ALA A 216 1.44 -40.96 0.09
C ALA A 216 1.72 -42.31 -0.58
N ASP A 217 1.99 -43.34 0.21
CA ASP A 217 1.92 -44.73 -0.25
C ASP A 217 0.52 -44.94 -0.87
N GLU A 218 0.47 -45.44 -2.11
CA GLU A 218 -0.77 -45.72 -2.86
C GLU A 218 -1.75 -46.62 -2.09
N THR A 219 -1.31 -47.28 -1.02
CA THR A 219 -2.11 -48.19 -0.20
C THR A 219 -2.71 -47.58 1.08
N GLY A 220 -2.40 -46.32 1.43
CA GLY A 220 -3.01 -45.63 2.58
C GLY A 220 -2.73 -46.26 3.96
N GLN A 221 -1.79 -47.20 4.06
CA GLN A 221 -1.48 -47.94 5.30
C GLN A 221 0.01 -47.91 5.70
N GLY A 222 0.74 -46.86 5.29
CA GLY A 222 2.13 -46.66 5.71
C GLY A 222 2.25 -46.36 7.21
N LEU A 223 2.81 -47.30 7.97
CA LEU A 223 3.25 -47.09 9.36
C LEU A 223 4.28 -45.97 9.40
N ALA A 224 3.89 -44.81 9.92
CA ALA A 224 4.80 -43.70 10.18
C ALA A 224 5.89 -44.15 11.17
N MET A 225 7.08 -44.49 10.66
CA MET A 225 8.25 -44.60 11.52
C MET A 225 8.45 -43.25 12.21
N PRO A 226 8.70 -43.22 13.53
CA PRO A 226 8.97 -41.97 14.23
C PRO A 226 10.27 -41.40 13.69
N ALA A 227 10.16 -40.46 12.75
CA ALA A 227 11.27 -39.61 12.38
C ALA A 227 11.80 -39.01 13.69
N GLN A 228 13.03 -39.37 14.05
CA GLN A 228 13.71 -38.77 15.19
C GLN A 228 13.61 -37.26 15.00
N ARG A 229 12.75 -36.60 15.77
CA ARG A 229 12.49 -35.16 15.67
C ARG A 229 13.78 -34.43 16.01
N ARG A 230 14.61 -34.17 15.01
CA ARG A 230 15.74 -33.26 15.15
C ARG A 230 15.17 -31.89 15.48
N THR A 231 15.67 -31.28 16.55
CA THR A 231 15.13 -30.01 17.04
C THR A 231 15.51 -28.90 16.05
N PRO A 232 14.61 -27.94 15.76
CA PRO A 232 14.95 -26.75 14.96
C PRO A 232 16.19 -26.00 15.48
N ALA A 233 16.49 -26.11 16.78
CA ALA A 233 17.69 -25.58 17.39
C ALA A 233 18.98 -26.19 16.81
N LEU A 234 19.01 -27.49 16.52
CA LEU A 234 20.16 -28.14 15.91
C LEU A 234 20.39 -27.65 14.48
N VAL A 235 19.33 -27.57 13.67
CA VAL A 235 19.41 -27.05 12.29
C VAL A 235 19.97 -25.63 12.27
N ASN A 236 19.42 -24.75 13.11
CA ASN A 236 19.88 -23.36 13.22
C ASN A 236 21.35 -23.27 13.69
N ALA A 237 21.77 -24.13 14.61
CA ALA A 237 23.15 -24.14 15.10
C ALA A 237 24.15 -24.56 14.02
N VAL A 238 23.82 -25.61 13.25
CA VAL A 238 24.66 -26.09 12.14
C VAL A 238 24.68 -25.08 11.00
N GLU A 239 23.54 -24.47 10.67
CA GLU A 239 23.48 -23.41 9.66
C GLU A 239 24.35 -22.20 10.04
N ALA A 240 24.30 -21.77 11.31
CA ALA A 240 25.16 -20.68 11.79
C ALA A 240 26.65 -21.03 11.73
N GLU A 241 27.02 -22.30 11.92
CA GLU A 241 28.40 -22.77 11.73
C GLU A 241 28.82 -22.74 10.26
N VAL A 242 27.94 -23.20 9.36
CA VAL A 242 28.14 -23.13 7.90
C VAL A 242 28.31 -21.69 7.42
N ALA A 243 27.49 -20.76 7.92
CA ALA A 243 27.62 -19.33 7.63
C ALA A 243 28.99 -18.77 8.04
N ARG A 244 29.45 -19.06 9.27
CA ARG A 244 30.78 -18.62 9.74
C ARG A 244 31.92 -19.21 8.91
N ALA A 245 31.80 -20.49 8.51
CA ALA A 245 32.81 -21.14 7.67
C ALA A 245 32.90 -20.49 6.28
N ALA A 246 31.77 -20.12 5.70
CA ALA A 246 31.70 -19.42 4.43
C ALA A 246 32.28 -18.00 4.51
N GLU A 247 32.01 -17.26 5.58
CA GLU A 247 32.60 -15.94 5.84
C GLU A 247 34.13 -16.03 5.99
N ALA A 248 34.62 -17.03 6.75
CA ALA A 248 36.05 -17.28 6.90
C ALA A 248 36.72 -17.66 5.56
N PHE A 249 36.03 -18.45 4.73
CA PHE A 249 36.48 -18.76 3.37
C PHE A 249 36.59 -17.48 2.53
N ALA A 250 35.55 -16.64 2.49
CA ALA A 250 35.54 -15.37 1.76
C ALA A 250 36.70 -14.45 2.19
N ALA A 251 36.91 -14.30 3.50
CA ALA A 251 38.00 -13.49 4.06
C ALA A 251 39.39 -14.02 3.66
N ARG A 252 39.55 -15.34 3.58
CA ARG A 252 40.82 -15.98 3.19
C ARG A 252 41.14 -15.82 1.70
N ILE A 253 40.14 -15.84 0.82
CA ILE A 253 40.35 -15.69 -0.63
C ILE A 253 40.45 -14.23 -1.07
N ALA A 254 39.83 -13.28 -0.35
CA ALA A 254 39.82 -11.87 -0.70
C ALA A 254 41.22 -11.28 -1.05
N PRO A 255 42.29 -11.49 -0.26
CA PRO A 255 43.62 -10.97 -0.60
C PRO A 255 44.31 -11.69 -1.77
N ARG A 256 43.79 -12.85 -2.19
CA ARG A 256 44.34 -13.67 -3.29
C ARG A 256 43.67 -13.40 -4.63
N LEU A 257 42.54 -12.71 -4.64
CA LEU A 257 41.84 -12.34 -5.86
C LEU A 257 42.65 -11.31 -6.66
N ALA A 258 43.06 -11.70 -7.87
CA ALA A 258 43.67 -10.80 -8.84
C ALA A 258 42.61 -10.32 -9.84
N LEU A 259 42.45 -9.00 -9.98
CA LEU A 259 41.58 -8.42 -11.00
C LEU A 259 42.41 -8.23 -12.27
N ARG A 260 42.07 -8.96 -13.33
CA ARG A 260 42.79 -8.93 -14.61
C ARG A 260 42.25 -7.83 -15.52
N ALA A 261 40.93 -7.70 -15.58
CA ALA A 261 40.27 -6.63 -16.31
C ALA A 261 39.00 -6.19 -15.57
N TRP A 262 38.66 -4.91 -15.71
CA TRP A 262 37.45 -4.33 -15.14
C TRP A 262 36.86 -3.29 -16.08
N ARG A 263 35.57 -3.44 -16.36
CA ARG A 263 34.80 -2.50 -17.16
C ARG A 263 33.53 -2.16 -16.41
N ARG A 264 33.18 -0.88 -16.36
CA ARG A 264 31.94 -0.38 -15.78
C ARG A 264 31.08 0.27 -16.86
N PHE A 265 29.77 0.09 -16.79
CA PHE A 265 28.83 0.67 -17.73
C PHE A 265 27.46 0.86 -17.07
N LEU A 266 26.63 1.73 -17.63
CA LEU A 266 25.23 1.87 -17.25
C LEU A 266 24.33 1.15 -18.25
N SER A 267 23.33 0.42 -17.76
CA SER A 267 22.26 -0.14 -18.59
C SER A 267 20.94 0.58 -18.30
N PRO A 268 20.23 1.06 -19.33
CA PRO A 268 18.95 1.72 -19.16
C PRO A 268 17.80 0.71 -19.01
N TYR A 269 16.88 1.00 -18.09
CA TYR A 269 15.65 0.26 -17.89
C TYR A 269 14.47 1.23 -17.87
N TRP A 270 13.44 0.93 -18.65
CA TRP A 270 12.16 1.59 -18.49
C TRP A 270 11.43 1.02 -17.29
N HIS A 271 10.89 1.93 -16.50
CA HIS A 271 10.04 1.59 -15.41
C HIS A 271 8.75 2.40 -15.44
N ARG A 272 7.65 1.74 -15.11
CA ARG A 272 6.34 2.35 -15.04
C ARG A 272 5.63 1.93 -13.78
N PHE A 273 5.06 2.93 -13.13
CA PHE A 273 4.17 2.79 -11.99
C PHE A 273 2.90 3.58 -12.27
N GLY A 274 1.75 2.98 -11.96
CA GLY A 274 0.48 3.65 -12.18
C GLY A 274 -0.69 2.93 -11.54
N THR A 275 -1.86 3.51 -11.73
CA THR A 275 -3.12 2.93 -11.28
C THR A 275 -3.85 2.32 -12.47
N LEU A 276 -4.11 1.03 -12.37
CA LEU A 276 -5.02 0.32 -13.26
C LEU A 276 -6.45 0.50 -12.75
N TYR A 277 -7.27 1.11 -13.59
CA TYR A 277 -8.71 1.15 -13.46
C TYR A 277 -9.30 0.08 -14.35
N GLN A 278 -10.04 -0.86 -13.77
CA GLN A 278 -10.64 -1.96 -14.51
C GLN A 278 -12.12 -2.05 -14.22
N ALA A 279 -12.93 -2.19 -15.27
CA ALA A 279 -14.34 -2.57 -15.19
C ALA A 279 -14.54 -3.89 -15.94
N ALA A 280 -15.34 -4.78 -15.36
CA ALA A 280 -15.61 -6.08 -15.93
C ALA A 280 -17.10 -6.42 -15.83
N PHE A 281 -17.64 -6.83 -16.96
CA PHE A 281 -18.94 -7.46 -17.05
C PHE A 281 -18.73 -8.96 -17.07
N GLY A 282 -19.35 -9.67 -16.14
CA GLY A 282 -19.14 -11.10 -15.96
C GLY A 282 -20.28 -11.76 -15.23
N ARG A 283 -20.02 -12.98 -14.74
CA ARG A 283 -20.95 -13.72 -13.87
C ARG A 283 -20.30 -14.02 -12.53
N ASP A 284 -21.07 -13.91 -11.46
CA ASP A 284 -20.62 -14.33 -10.13
C ASP A 284 -20.64 -15.86 -9.98
N ASP A 285 -20.40 -16.34 -8.76
CA ASP A 285 -20.47 -17.75 -8.37
C ASP A 285 -21.87 -18.37 -8.47
N GLN A 286 -22.92 -17.53 -8.52
CA GLN A 286 -24.32 -17.92 -8.69
C GLN A 286 -24.77 -17.83 -10.16
N ASP A 287 -23.83 -17.67 -11.10
CA ASP A 287 -24.07 -17.44 -12.53
C ASP A 287 -24.86 -16.16 -12.85
N LEU A 288 -25.03 -15.24 -11.89
CA LEU A 288 -25.74 -13.98 -12.10
C LEU A 288 -24.81 -12.97 -12.77
N LYS A 289 -25.34 -12.28 -13.79
CA LYS A 289 -24.60 -11.20 -14.48
C LYS A 289 -24.33 -10.05 -13.52
N ARG A 290 -23.08 -9.61 -13.45
CA ARG A 290 -22.63 -8.48 -12.62
C ARG A 290 -21.69 -7.56 -13.39
N MET A 291 -21.71 -6.29 -13.00
CA MET A 291 -20.70 -5.32 -13.37
C MET A 291 -19.87 -5.03 -12.14
N GLU A 292 -18.58 -5.27 -12.25
CA GLU A 292 -17.61 -5.08 -11.18
C GLU A 292 -16.53 -4.12 -11.65
N PHE A 293 -15.97 -3.35 -10.73
CA PHE A 293 -14.79 -2.57 -11.02
C PHE A 293 -13.76 -2.73 -9.91
N ALA A 294 -12.51 -2.61 -10.30
CA ALA A 294 -11.38 -2.69 -9.42
C ALA A 294 -10.38 -1.58 -9.75
N VAL A 295 -9.65 -1.18 -8.72
CA VAL A 295 -8.57 -0.20 -8.81
C VAL A 295 -7.35 -0.90 -8.25
N ALA A 296 -6.28 -1.01 -9.01
CA ALA A 296 -5.06 -1.67 -8.56
C ALA A 296 -3.85 -0.82 -8.91
N THR A 297 -2.86 -0.80 -8.02
CA THR A 297 -1.56 -0.23 -8.36
C THR A 297 -0.74 -1.28 -9.10
N ILE A 298 -0.20 -0.92 -10.26
CA ILE A 298 0.65 -1.82 -11.05
C ILE A 298 2.02 -1.19 -11.21
N GLU A 299 3.01 -2.06 -11.15
CA GLU A 299 4.41 -1.74 -11.28
C GLU A 299 5.06 -2.70 -12.28
N GLY A 300 5.89 -2.18 -13.19
CA GLY A 300 6.62 -3.02 -14.14
C GLY A 300 7.93 -2.37 -14.60
N SER A 301 8.86 -3.23 -15.01
CA SER A 301 10.13 -2.84 -15.60
C SER A 301 10.42 -3.63 -16.88
N VAL A 302 11.18 -3.02 -17.80
CA VAL A 302 11.72 -3.66 -19.00
C VAL A 302 13.09 -3.08 -19.31
N ALA A 303 14.01 -3.89 -19.79
CA ALA A 303 15.29 -3.39 -20.30
C ALA A 303 15.02 -2.46 -21.49
N ALA A 304 15.73 -1.33 -21.53
CA ALA A 304 15.63 -0.37 -22.63
C ALA A 304 16.75 -0.54 -23.67
N SER A 305 17.62 -1.53 -23.48
CA SER A 305 18.67 -1.95 -24.42
C SER A 305 18.46 -3.42 -24.80
N GLY A 306 19.01 -3.84 -25.95
CA GLY A 306 19.02 -5.24 -26.39
C GLY A 306 20.07 -6.11 -25.71
N ALA A 307 20.84 -5.57 -24.76
CA ALA A 307 21.82 -6.35 -24.03
C ALA A 307 21.14 -7.44 -23.17
N PRO A 308 21.69 -8.68 -23.12
CA PRO A 308 21.12 -9.80 -22.40
C PRO A 308 21.40 -9.71 -20.88
N LEU A 309 20.99 -8.60 -20.26
CA LEU A 309 21.22 -8.33 -18.84
C LEU A 309 20.03 -8.79 -17.99
N PRO A 310 20.25 -9.09 -16.70
CA PRO A 310 19.15 -9.44 -15.79
C PRO A 310 18.05 -8.38 -15.78
N ALA A 311 16.81 -8.83 -15.64
CA ALA A 311 15.68 -7.93 -15.45
C ALA A 311 15.84 -7.13 -14.15
N MET A 312 15.46 -5.85 -14.14
CA MET A 312 15.62 -4.99 -12.96
C MET A 312 14.75 -5.43 -11.78
N GLY A 313 13.70 -6.21 -12.00
CA GLY A 313 12.71 -6.56 -10.98
C GLY A 313 11.78 -5.38 -10.66
N LYS A 314 11.26 -5.34 -9.42
CA LYS A 314 10.39 -4.25 -8.93
C LYS A 314 11.25 -3.13 -8.30
N LEU A 315 11.01 -1.88 -8.69
CA LEU A 315 11.57 -0.68 -8.07
C LEU A 315 11.18 -0.52 -6.61
N SER A 316 10.07 -1.12 -6.16
CA SER A 316 9.72 -1.10 -4.73
C SER A 316 10.87 -1.53 -3.81
N TYR A 317 11.86 -2.26 -4.34
CA TYR A 317 13.05 -2.70 -3.64
C TYR A 317 14.27 -1.77 -3.81
N LEU A 318 14.27 -0.89 -4.80
CA LEU A 318 15.40 0.00 -5.07
C LEU A 318 15.39 1.18 -4.10
N ARG A 319 16.49 1.30 -3.36
CA ARG A 319 16.70 2.34 -2.36
C ARG A 319 17.52 3.47 -2.96
N ALA A 320 17.07 4.70 -2.75
CA ALA A 320 17.84 5.93 -2.98
C ALA A 320 18.42 6.07 -4.39
N LEU A 321 17.56 6.28 -5.38
CA LEU A 321 18.00 6.76 -6.69
C LEU A 321 18.57 8.18 -6.62
N ARG A 322 19.28 8.59 -7.65
CA ARG A 322 19.67 9.99 -7.88
C ARG A 322 19.18 10.46 -9.23
N PRO A 323 18.85 11.76 -9.39
CA PRO A 323 18.75 12.34 -10.73
C PRO A 323 20.06 12.07 -11.46
N LEU A 324 19.99 11.53 -12.69
CA LEU A 324 21.21 11.21 -13.44
C LEU A 324 22.02 12.48 -13.73
N GLN A 325 21.34 13.59 -14.03
CA GLN A 325 21.97 14.88 -14.21
C GLN A 325 22.64 15.35 -12.92
N GLY A 326 23.97 15.51 -12.97
CA GLY A 326 24.78 15.92 -11.82
C GLY A 326 25.20 14.78 -10.87
N ALA A 327 24.79 13.53 -11.14
CA ALA A 327 25.29 12.37 -10.43
C ALA A 327 26.71 12.01 -10.90
N PRO A 328 27.61 11.54 -10.01
CA PRO A 328 28.92 11.02 -10.39
C PRO A 328 28.86 9.92 -11.46
N GLU A 329 27.80 9.11 -11.42
CA GLU A 329 27.54 8.01 -12.34
C GLU A 329 27.31 8.47 -13.78
N ALA A 330 26.98 9.75 -14.03
CA ALA A 330 26.82 10.28 -15.39
C ALA A 330 28.10 10.22 -16.24
N ALA A 331 29.28 10.09 -15.59
CA ALA A 331 30.56 9.89 -16.28
C ALA A 331 30.80 8.43 -16.69
N ILE A 332 29.93 7.50 -16.29
CA ILE A 332 30.03 6.08 -16.66
C ILE A 332 29.44 5.91 -18.08
N PRO A 333 30.14 5.23 -19.01
CA PRO A 333 29.61 4.93 -20.33
C PRO A 333 28.28 4.18 -20.23
N ALA A 334 27.28 4.55 -21.04
CA ALA A 334 25.97 3.91 -21.01
C ALA A 334 25.70 3.11 -22.29
N LEU A 335 24.93 2.03 -22.15
CA LEU A 335 24.30 1.38 -23.29
C LEU A 335 23.22 2.29 -23.89
N PRO A 336 23.01 2.24 -25.22
CA PRO A 336 21.97 3.05 -25.85
C PRO A 336 20.58 2.63 -25.40
N VAL A 337 19.65 3.60 -25.41
CA VAL A 337 18.22 3.33 -25.31
C VAL A 337 17.73 2.93 -26.70
N GLU A 338 17.51 1.64 -26.91
CA GLU A 338 17.07 1.04 -28.17
C GLU A 338 15.54 0.89 -28.24
N VAL A 339 14.89 0.80 -27.09
CA VAL A 339 13.45 0.62 -26.97
C VAL A 339 12.83 1.86 -26.31
N GLY A 340 11.72 2.36 -26.84
CA GLY A 340 10.98 3.49 -26.28
C GLY A 340 10.11 3.15 -25.08
N ALA A 341 9.56 4.18 -24.43
CA ALA A 341 8.65 4.01 -23.29
C ALA A 341 7.34 3.29 -23.66
N GLU A 342 6.96 3.22 -24.94
CA GLU A 342 5.75 2.49 -25.35
C GLU A 342 5.84 0.99 -25.06
N GLU A 343 7.04 0.41 -24.99
CA GLU A 343 7.19 -1.01 -24.69
C GLU A 343 6.80 -1.34 -23.26
N ILE A 344 7.18 -0.50 -22.29
CA ILE A 344 6.74 -0.71 -20.92
C ILE A 344 5.22 -0.54 -20.81
N ASP A 345 4.62 0.33 -21.62
CA ASP A 345 3.16 0.53 -21.66
C ASP A 345 2.47 -0.75 -22.13
N ARG A 346 2.96 -1.34 -23.22
CA ARG A 346 2.45 -2.63 -23.72
C ARG A 346 2.55 -3.71 -22.66
N ARG A 347 3.71 -3.84 -22.01
CA ARG A 347 3.96 -4.88 -21.00
C ARG A 347 3.11 -4.70 -19.74
N VAL A 348 3.00 -3.48 -19.23
CA VAL A 348 2.16 -3.20 -18.05
C VAL A 348 0.67 -3.38 -18.38
N GLN A 349 0.21 -3.01 -19.58
CA GLN A 349 -1.16 -3.30 -20.00
C GLN A 349 -1.44 -4.81 -20.08
N GLN A 350 -0.50 -5.61 -20.57
CA GLN A 350 -0.62 -7.08 -20.57
C GLN A 350 -0.70 -7.65 -19.15
N LEU A 351 0.14 -7.15 -18.22
CA LEU A 351 0.07 -7.53 -16.81
C LEU A 351 -1.29 -7.16 -16.20
N GLY A 352 -1.80 -5.96 -16.51
CA GLY A 352 -3.09 -5.49 -16.02
C GLY A 352 -4.27 -6.37 -16.42
N ARG A 353 -4.21 -7.01 -17.60
CA ARG A 353 -5.22 -7.98 -18.03
C ARG A 353 -5.21 -9.28 -17.20
N ARG A 354 -4.10 -9.59 -16.53
CA ARG A 354 -3.92 -10.82 -15.73
C ARG A 354 -4.04 -10.61 -14.22
N SER A 355 -3.80 -9.39 -13.74
CA SER A 355 -3.35 -9.15 -12.36
C SER A 355 -4.43 -8.81 -11.34
N VAL A 356 -5.68 -8.57 -11.73
CA VAL A 356 -6.72 -8.15 -10.77
C VAL A 356 -7.78 -9.23 -10.63
N GLU A 357 -7.82 -9.83 -9.44
CA GLU A 357 -8.88 -10.74 -9.04
C GLU A 357 -10.18 -9.96 -8.88
N LEU A 358 -11.08 -10.14 -9.83
CA LEU A 358 -12.45 -9.67 -9.74
C LEU A 358 -13.32 -10.79 -9.17
N PRO A 359 -14.36 -10.47 -8.36
CA PRO A 359 -15.28 -11.48 -7.81
C PRO A 359 -16.28 -12.00 -8.86
N VAL A 360 -15.90 -11.99 -10.14
CA VAL A 360 -16.72 -12.43 -11.27
C VAL A 360 -15.86 -13.16 -12.30
N LYS A 361 -16.42 -14.20 -12.92
CA LYS A 361 -15.92 -14.77 -14.17
C LYS A 361 -16.21 -13.77 -15.29
N ALA A 362 -15.20 -13.00 -15.65
CA ALA A 362 -15.34 -11.93 -16.62
C ALA A 362 -15.68 -12.46 -18.03
N ILE A 363 -16.68 -11.84 -18.66
CA ILE A 363 -17.09 -12.06 -20.06
C ILE A 363 -16.51 -10.95 -20.94
N ALA A 364 -16.53 -9.71 -20.44
CA ALA A 364 -15.91 -8.56 -21.09
C ALA A 364 -15.19 -7.71 -20.03
N ILE A 365 -13.99 -7.23 -20.37
CA ILE A 365 -13.16 -6.41 -19.50
C ILE A 365 -12.73 -5.17 -20.27
N HIS A 366 -12.79 -4.01 -19.63
CA HIS A 366 -12.04 -2.84 -20.01
C HIS A 366 -11.08 -2.48 -18.89
N ALA A 367 -9.84 -2.16 -19.26
CA ALA A 367 -8.82 -1.79 -18.31
C ALA A 367 -7.99 -0.65 -18.90
N THR A 368 -7.83 0.42 -18.13
CA THR A 368 -7.00 1.57 -18.49
C THR A 368 -5.99 1.80 -17.38
N LEU A 369 -4.71 1.81 -17.76
CA LEU A 369 -3.61 2.17 -16.88
C LEU A 369 -3.39 3.67 -16.98
N VAL A 370 -3.50 4.37 -15.85
CA VAL A 370 -3.08 5.76 -15.74
C VAL A 370 -1.64 5.76 -15.20
N PRO A 371 -0.64 6.15 -16.01
CA PRO A 371 0.73 6.29 -15.51
C PRO A 371 0.79 7.40 -14.47
N GLU A 372 1.54 7.14 -13.41
CA GLU A 372 1.87 8.13 -12.39
C GLU A 372 3.34 8.49 -12.43
N VAL A 373 4.17 7.49 -12.73
CA VAL A 373 5.61 7.63 -12.91
C VAL A 373 5.99 6.82 -14.13
N VAL A 374 6.68 7.47 -15.07
CA VAL A 374 7.50 6.82 -16.09
C VAL A 374 8.92 7.21 -15.77
N ALA A 375 9.81 6.23 -15.63
CA ALA A 375 11.21 6.48 -15.30
C ALA A 375 12.13 5.70 -16.24
N LEU A 376 13.17 6.38 -16.72
CA LEU A 376 14.33 5.77 -17.33
C LEU A 376 15.40 5.64 -16.25
N VAL A 377 15.59 4.41 -15.77
CA VAL A 377 16.49 4.09 -14.66
C VAL A 377 17.77 3.48 -15.22
N TYR A 378 18.90 4.13 -14.98
CA TYR A 378 20.21 3.60 -15.30
C TYR A 378 20.73 2.77 -14.13
N ARG A 379 21.03 1.50 -14.38
CA ARG A 379 21.64 0.59 -13.40
C ARG A 379 23.13 0.42 -13.71
N PRO A 380 24.03 0.63 -12.73
CA PRO A 380 25.44 0.37 -12.92
C PRO A 380 25.70 -1.13 -12.94
N TRP A 381 26.49 -1.56 -13.92
CA TRP A 381 26.95 -2.92 -14.11
C TRP A 381 28.46 -2.92 -14.28
N HIS A 382 29.10 -3.99 -13.80
CA HIS A 382 30.52 -4.21 -13.98
C HIS A 382 30.77 -5.58 -14.60
N LEU A 383 31.69 -5.62 -15.55
CA LEU A 383 32.33 -6.86 -15.95
C LEU A 383 33.69 -6.95 -15.26
N ALA A 384 33.92 -8.07 -14.60
CA ALA A 384 35.15 -8.35 -13.89
C ALA A 384 35.76 -9.66 -14.41
N ASP A 385 36.96 -9.59 -14.96
CA ASP A 385 37.82 -10.76 -15.17
C ASP A 385 38.69 -10.91 -13.94
N VAL A 386 38.43 -11.95 -13.15
CA VAL A 386 39.10 -12.22 -11.89
C VAL A 386 39.81 -13.56 -11.94
N GLU A 387 40.98 -13.63 -11.31
CA GLU A 387 41.76 -14.85 -11.17
C GLU A 387 41.92 -15.21 -9.69
N LEU A 388 41.65 -16.46 -9.36
CA LEU A 388 41.88 -17.05 -8.04
C LEU A 388 42.63 -18.37 -8.22
N ASP A 389 43.83 -18.45 -7.67
CA ASP A 389 44.63 -19.69 -7.69
C ASP A 389 44.85 -20.29 -9.08
N GLY A 390 44.95 -19.43 -10.10
CA GLY A 390 45.14 -19.81 -11.51
C GLY A 390 43.85 -20.08 -12.29
N GLU A 391 42.70 -20.13 -11.62
CA GLU A 391 41.39 -20.23 -12.26
C GLU A 391 40.85 -18.83 -12.58
N ARG A 392 40.32 -18.64 -13.79
CA ARG A 392 39.76 -17.38 -14.27
C ARG A 392 38.24 -17.41 -14.30
N PHE A 393 37.63 -16.30 -13.92
CA PHE A 393 36.18 -16.10 -13.91
C PHE A 393 35.86 -14.76 -14.55
N GLU A 394 34.94 -14.77 -15.52
CA GLU A 394 34.35 -13.55 -16.06
C GLU A 394 32.97 -13.37 -15.44
N LEU A 395 32.82 -12.34 -14.61
CA LEU A 395 31.65 -12.14 -13.77
C LEU A 395 30.91 -10.86 -14.12
N LEU A 396 29.58 -10.94 -14.15
CA LEU A 396 28.68 -9.78 -14.16
C LEU A 396 28.35 -9.39 -12.73
N VAL A 397 28.68 -8.16 -12.36
CA VAL A 397 28.44 -7.59 -11.03
C VAL A 397 27.44 -6.45 -11.13
N ASP A 398 26.36 -6.52 -10.36
CA ASP A 398 25.43 -5.42 -10.16
C ASP A 398 26.08 -4.37 -9.24
N GLY A 399 26.37 -3.20 -9.79
CA GLY A 399 26.93 -2.07 -9.06
C GLY A 399 25.96 -1.52 -8.00
N GLY A 400 24.65 -1.66 -8.20
CA GLY A 400 23.65 -1.18 -7.26
C GLY A 400 23.59 -1.99 -5.97
N ALA A 401 23.63 -3.33 -6.08
CA ALA A 401 23.63 -4.24 -4.93
C ALA A 401 25.04 -4.62 -4.42
N ALA A 402 26.11 -4.26 -5.15
CA ALA A 402 27.46 -4.78 -4.96
C ALA A 402 27.46 -6.32 -4.85
N ALA A 403 26.79 -6.97 -5.80
CA ALA A 403 26.59 -8.41 -5.83
C ALA A 403 26.87 -8.98 -7.22
N VAL A 404 27.44 -10.17 -7.28
CA VAL A 404 27.64 -10.91 -8.53
C VAL A 404 26.31 -11.57 -8.90
N GLU A 405 25.80 -11.27 -10.10
CA GLU A 405 24.57 -11.86 -10.62
C GLU A 405 24.82 -13.17 -11.37
N GLY A 406 26.02 -13.35 -11.93
CA GLY A 406 26.40 -14.57 -12.64
C GLY A 406 27.63 -14.37 -13.53
N GLU A 407 27.77 -15.25 -14.51
CA GLU A 407 28.80 -15.14 -15.55
C GLU A 407 28.56 -13.91 -16.44
N ALA A 408 29.65 -13.34 -16.94
CA ALA A 408 29.59 -12.23 -17.88
C ALA A 408 28.93 -12.69 -19.20
N PRO A 409 27.87 -12.03 -19.68
CA PRO A 409 27.30 -12.37 -20.97
C PRO A 409 28.22 -11.95 -22.13
N GLU A 410 28.26 -12.76 -23.19
CA GLU A 410 28.95 -12.43 -24.43
C GLU A 410 28.16 -11.38 -25.22
N PHE A 411 28.56 -10.10 -25.17
CA PHE A 411 28.04 -9.08 -26.06
C PHE A 411 29.04 -7.94 -26.31
N ASP A 412 28.91 -7.28 -27.46
CA ASP A 412 29.75 -6.13 -27.81
C ASP A 412 29.28 -4.87 -27.09
N PHE A 413 30.22 -4.23 -26.40
CA PHE A 413 29.99 -3.05 -25.58
C PHE A 413 30.24 -1.80 -26.40
N ALA A 414 29.28 -1.47 -27.27
CA ALA A 414 29.22 -0.16 -27.91
C ALA A 414 28.61 0.88 -26.95
N SER A 415 29.22 1.07 -25.76
CA SER A 415 28.79 2.11 -24.84
C SER A 415 29.27 3.47 -25.33
N ARG A 416 28.44 4.49 -25.13
CA ARG A 416 28.76 5.87 -25.49
C ARG A 416 28.64 6.76 -24.25
N PRO A 417 29.35 7.89 -24.21
CA PRO A 417 29.04 8.93 -23.24
C PRO A 417 27.56 9.31 -23.33
N LEU A 418 26.97 9.66 -22.18
CA LEU A 418 25.60 10.14 -22.09
C LEU A 418 25.51 11.58 -22.59
N ASP A 419 25.55 11.78 -23.91
CA ASP A 419 25.67 13.12 -24.50
C ASP A 419 24.33 13.86 -24.72
N ASP A 420 23.18 13.20 -24.54
CA ASP A 420 21.84 13.83 -24.73
C ASP A 420 20.80 13.32 -23.72
N LEU A 421 20.93 13.75 -22.47
CA LEU A 421 19.90 13.50 -21.46
C LEU A 421 18.78 14.54 -21.60
N GLN A 422 17.75 14.19 -22.36
CA GLN A 422 16.53 14.99 -22.43
C GLN A 422 15.69 14.78 -21.17
N GLY A 423 15.42 15.87 -20.44
CA GLY A 423 14.53 15.88 -19.28
C GLY A 423 15.00 16.83 -18.20
N GLU A 424 14.09 17.61 -17.62
CA GLU A 424 14.38 18.41 -16.43
C GLU A 424 14.47 17.51 -15.20
N ALA A 425 15.57 17.59 -14.45
CA ALA A 425 15.66 16.91 -13.17
C ALA A 425 14.56 17.40 -12.20
N PRO A 426 13.96 16.50 -11.40
CA PRO A 426 13.05 16.92 -10.35
C PRO A 426 13.77 17.84 -9.35
N ALA A 427 13.09 18.91 -8.96
CA ALA A 427 13.57 19.93 -8.04
C ALA A 427 12.58 20.14 -6.90
N LEU A 428 13.08 20.58 -5.75
CA LEU A 428 12.25 20.93 -4.60
C LEU A 428 11.97 22.43 -4.58
N VAL A 429 10.70 22.80 -4.58
CA VAL A 429 10.22 24.19 -4.46
C VAL A 429 9.55 24.38 -3.10
N PRO A 430 9.79 25.48 -2.36
CA PRO A 430 9.08 25.76 -1.11
C PRO A 430 7.55 25.69 -1.27
N SER A 431 6.91 25.00 -0.34
CA SER A 431 5.46 24.75 -0.37
C SER A 431 4.67 25.93 0.20
N ARG A 432 4.63 27.05 -0.52
CA ARG A 432 3.93 28.28 -0.12
C ARG A 432 2.77 28.61 -1.04
N CYS A 433 1.67 29.07 -0.46
CA CYS A 433 0.54 29.58 -1.23
C CYS A 433 0.96 30.83 -2.00
N PRO A 434 0.79 30.87 -3.34
CA PRO A 434 1.16 32.05 -4.15
C PRO A 434 0.34 33.30 -3.83
N GLU A 435 -0.76 33.17 -3.11
CA GLU A 435 -1.76 34.22 -2.94
C GLU A 435 -1.67 34.90 -1.57
N CYS A 436 -1.39 34.15 -0.51
CA CYS A 436 -1.26 34.70 0.84
C CYS A 436 0.09 34.41 1.51
N GLY A 437 1.00 33.69 0.86
CA GLY A 437 2.34 33.38 1.37
C GLY A 437 2.40 32.31 2.47
N ALA A 438 1.26 31.85 2.99
CA ALA A 438 1.20 30.82 4.02
C ALA A 438 1.70 29.45 3.51
N ASP A 439 2.29 28.66 4.40
CA ASP A 439 2.70 27.29 4.07
C ASP A 439 1.47 26.43 3.75
N LEU A 440 1.55 25.65 2.67
CA LEU A 440 0.50 24.72 2.30
C LEU A 440 0.54 23.47 3.20
N PRO A 441 -0.62 22.82 3.45
CA PRO A 441 -0.68 21.58 4.21
C PRO A 441 0.22 20.51 3.58
N PHE A 442 0.96 19.78 4.41
CA PHE A 442 1.74 18.64 3.93
C PHE A 442 0.79 17.49 3.55
N ALA A 443 0.62 17.31 2.25
CA ALA A 443 -0.19 16.27 1.63
C ALA A 443 0.61 15.65 0.47
N PRO A 444 1.42 14.61 0.74
CA PRO A 444 2.44 14.12 -0.20
C PRO A 444 1.89 13.61 -1.52
N ASP A 445 0.62 13.18 -1.56
CA ASP A 445 -0.02 12.67 -2.77
C ASP A 445 -0.94 13.70 -3.46
N ALA A 446 -1.05 14.93 -2.93
CA ALA A 446 -2.03 15.88 -3.41
C ALA A 446 -1.65 16.47 -4.78
N GLU A 447 -2.61 16.45 -5.70
CA GLU A 447 -2.55 17.08 -7.01
C GLU A 447 -2.79 18.59 -6.94
N ALA A 448 -3.65 19.00 -6.01
CA ALA A 448 -3.82 20.39 -5.64
C ALA A 448 -4.09 20.52 -4.14
N HIS A 449 -3.72 21.67 -3.61
CA HIS A 449 -3.73 21.98 -2.19
C HIS A 449 -4.76 23.06 -1.91
N LEU A 450 -5.68 22.80 -0.99
CA LEU A 450 -6.54 23.83 -0.44
C LEU A 450 -5.76 24.57 0.65
N CYS A 451 -5.43 25.84 0.42
CA CYS A 451 -4.72 26.64 1.41
C CYS A 451 -5.57 26.81 2.68
N ARG A 452 -5.05 26.44 3.85
CA ARG A 452 -5.79 26.57 5.13
C ARG A 452 -5.94 28.00 5.64
N ASN A 453 -5.25 28.96 5.02
CA ASN A 453 -5.32 30.38 5.40
C ASN A 453 -6.32 31.15 4.53
N CYS A 454 -6.15 31.09 3.19
CA CYS A 454 -6.98 31.87 2.27
C CYS A 454 -8.00 31.03 1.47
N TYR A 455 -8.03 29.71 1.68
CA TYR A 455 -8.93 28.76 1.02
C TYR A 455 -8.91 28.78 -0.50
N ARG A 456 -7.82 29.26 -1.11
CA ARG A 456 -7.60 29.06 -2.54
C ARG A 456 -7.07 27.65 -2.80
N LEU A 457 -7.64 27.02 -3.81
CA LEU A 457 -7.13 25.76 -4.35
C LEU A 457 -5.98 26.06 -5.29
N VAL A 458 -4.80 25.52 -5.01
CA VAL A 458 -3.59 25.78 -5.80
C VAL A 458 -2.95 24.48 -6.25
N THR A 459 -2.51 24.45 -7.50
CA THR A 459 -1.77 23.33 -8.09
C THR A 459 -0.45 23.83 -8.64
N MET A 460 0.51 22.92 -8.79
CA MET A 460 1.79 23.23 -9.40
C MET A 460 1.84 22.59 -10.78
N ARG A 461 2.10 23.37 -11.82
CA ARG A 461 2.34 22.89 -13.18
C ARG A 461 3.75 23.27 -13.60
N GLY A 462 4.60 22.27 -13.82
CA GLY A 462 6.04 22.47 -13.95
C GLY A 462 6.60 23.08 -12.66
N SER A 463 7.23 24.26 -12.78
CA SER A 463 7.79 25.03 -11.65
C SER A 463 6.90 26.18 -11.19
N ARG A 464 5.68 26.33 -11.74
CA ARG A 464 4.80 27.48 -11.46
C ARG A 464 3.53 27.06 -10.73
N TRP A 465 3.23 27.80 -9.68
CA TRP A 465 1.96 27.73 -8.97
C TRP A 465 0.83 28.35 -9.79
N ARG A 466 -0.34 27.72 -9.76
CA ARG A 466 -1.58 28.23 -10.35
C ARG A 466 -2.74 28.07 -9.38
N THR A 467 -3.55 29.10 -9.27
CA THR A 467 -4.83 29.04 -8.57
C THR A 467 -5.89 28.41 -9.48
N LEU A 468 -6.62 27.43 -8.95
CA LEU A 468 -7.73 26.78 -9.63
C LEU A 468 -9.06 27.31 -9.06
N PRO A 469 -10.02 27.71 -9.91
CA PRO A 469 -11.39 27.90 -9.44
C PRO A 469 -11.96 26.56 -9.01
N TYR A 470 -12.78 26.56 -7.97
CA TYR A 470 -13.47 25.37 -7.49
C TYR A 470 -14.85 25.74 -6.97
N LEU A 471 -15.72 24.74 -6.91
CA LEU A 471 -17.07 24.85 -6.37
C LEU A 471 -17.10 24.23 -4.98
N HIS A 472 -18.03 24.64 -4.11
CA HIS A 472 -18.21 23.93 -2.85
C HIS A 472 -19.63 24.02 -2.31
N GLU A 473 -19.97 23.06 -1.46
CA GLU A 473 -21.08 23.17 -0.52
C GLU A 473 -20.63 23.93 0.73
N GLU A 474 -21.57 24.57 1.42
CA GLU A 474 -21.27 25.17 2.72
C GLU A 474 -20.90 24.07 3.73
N PRO A 475 -19.78 24.20 4.47
CA PRO A 475 -19.39 23.20 5.45
C PRO A 475 -20.41 23.09 6.58
N GLU A 476 -20.95 21.88 6.78
CA GLU A 476 -21.87 21.59 7.89
C GLU A 476 -21.12 21.12 9.13
N GLU A 477 -21.71 21.32 10.31
CA GLU A 477 -21.12 20.80 11.54
C GLU A 477 -21.14 19.26 11.55
N GLY A 478 -20.00 18.65 11.93
CA GLY A 478 -19.86 17.19 11.90
C GLY A 478 -19.59 16.63 10.51
N HIS A 479 -19.46 17.48 9.48
CA HIS A 479 -19.13 17.07 8.13
C HIS A 479 -17.65 17.30 7.79
N TRP A 480 -17.19 16.57 6.79
CA TRP A 480 -15.87 16.70 6.16
C TRP A 480 -16.08 17.31 4.78
N LEU A 481 -15.17 18.19 4.36
CA LEU A 481 -15.10 18.59 2.96
C LEU A 481 -14.34 17.55 2.16
N VAL A 482 -15.01 16.93 1.20
CA VAL A 482 -14.49 15.83 0.39
C VAL A 482 -14.42 16.27 -1.08
N PRO A 483 -13.26 16.15 -1.76
CA PRO A 483 -13.11 16.64 -3.13
C PRO A 483 -13.65 15.65 -4.15
N PHE A 484 -14.34 16.19 -5.15
CA PHE A 484 -14.84 15.51 -6.33
C PHE A 484 -14.50 16.32 -7.58
N TRP A 485 -14.48 15.65 -8.72
CA TRP A 485 -14.54 16.26 -10.03
C TRP A 485 -15.98 16.16 -10.52
N ARG A 486 -16.55 17.30 -10.89
CA ARG A 486 -17.89 17.40 -11.49
C ARG A 486 -17.72 17.43 -13.01
N PHE A 487 -18.03 16.32 -13.66
CA PHE A 487 -18.05 16.23 -15.13
C PHE A 487 -19.47 16.46 -15.64
N PRO A 488 -19.67 17.18 -16.76
CA PRO A 488 -20.91 17.01 -17.50
C PRO A 488 -20.96 15.55 -17.99
N LEU A 489 -22.03 14.81 -17.68
CA LEU A 489 -22.19 13.45 -18.20
C LEU A 489 -22.38 13.56 -19.72
N ARG A 490 -21.34 13.20 -20.46
CA ARG A 490 -21.28 13.26 -21.92
C ARG A 490 -20.48 12.06 -22.41
N LEU A 491 -21.06 10.88 -22.31
CA LEU A 491 -20.39 9.64 -22.67
C LEU A 491 -20.61 9.38 -24.16
N ARG A 492 -19.54 9.49 -24.96
CA ARG A 492 -19.58 9.07 -26.36
C ARG A 492 -19.31 7.57 -26.44
N THR A 493 -20.26 6.81 -26.97
CA THR A 493 -20.13 5.37 -27.18
C THR A 493 -19.17 5.06 -28.33
N ALA A 494 -18.76 3.79 -28.47
CA ALA A 494 -17.96 3.35 -29.61
C ALA A 494 -18.70 3.50 -30.96
N THR A 495 -20.03 3.56 -30.94
CA THR A 495 -20.86 3.79 -32.13
C THR A 495 -21.08 5.28 -32.43
N GLY A 496 -20.53 6.17 -31.60
CA GLY A 496 -20.62 7.63 -31.76
C GLY A 496 -21.85 8.29 -31.11
N GLU A 497 -22.76 7.50 -30.54
CA GLU A 497 -23.92 8.00 -29.78
C GLU A 497 -23.42 8.76 -28.54
N LEU A 498 -24.08 9.88 -28.22
CA LEU A 498 -23.80 10.65 -27.03
C LEU A 498 -24.89 10.41 -25.99
N ILE A 499 -24.48 9.94 -24.81
CA ILE A 499 -25.35 9.72 -23.66
C ILE A 499 -25.09 10.82 -22.63
N VAL A 500 -26.13 11.54 -22.22
CA VAL A 500 -26.00 12.69 -21.30
C VAL A 500 -26.68 12.54 -19.93
N ASP A 501 -27.32 11.39 -19.68
CA ASP A 501 -27.89 11.04 -18.37
C ASP A 501 -27.71 9.56 -18.02
N LEU A 502 -27.83 9.24 -16.73
CA LEU A 502 -27.68 7.87 -16.24
C LEU A 502 -28.80 6.92 -16.70
N PRO A 503 -30.09 7.33 -16.74
CA PRO A 503 -31.15 6.45 -17.24
C PRO A 503 -30.88 5.92 -18.67
N HIS A 504 -30.49 6.77 -19.63
CA HIS A 504 -30.18 6.33 -21.00
C HIS A 504 -28.89 5.51 -21.10
N LEU A 505 -27.98 5.65 -20.14
CA LEU A 505 -26.82 4.77 -20.01
C LEU A 505 -27.25 3.34 -19.63
N THR A 506 -28.15 3.21 -18.65
CA THR A 506 -28.61 1.90 -18.15
C THR A 506 -29.58 1.20 -19.09
N ASP A 507 -30.39 1.95 -19.82
CA ASP A 507 -31.46 1.42 -20.67
C ASP A 507 -30.92 0.69 -21.91
N GLY A 508 -30.03 1.33 -22.68
CA GLY A 508 -29.59 0.80 -23.97
C GLY A 508 -28.72 -0.46 -23.94
N ILE A 509 -28.45 -1.05 -22.77
CA ILE A 509 -27.68 -2.31 -22.68
C ILE A 509 -28.57 -3.56 -22.85
N ASP A 510 -29.87 -3.45 -22.62
CA ASP A 510 -30.82 -4.59 -22.63
C ASP A 510 -31.24 -5.02 -24.06
N GLY A 511 -31.01 -4.15 -25.03
CA GLY A 511 -31.11 -4.41 -26.46
C GLY A 511 -32.48 -4.21 -27.09
N THR A 512 -33.62 -4.17 -26.37
CA THR A 512 -34.93 -4.01 -27.05
C THR A 512 -36.18 -3.79 -26.16
N PHE A 513 -36.16 -4.09 -24.85
CA PHE A 513 -37.41 -4.41 -24.13
C PHE A 513 -37.91 -3.41 -23.09
N ASP A 514 -37.11 -2.42 -22.67
CA ASP A 514 -37.55 -1.38 -21.74
C ASP A 514 -37.01 0.01 -22.16
N GLN A 515 -37.00 0.33 -23.46
CA GLN A 515 -36.58 1.66 -23.92
C GLN A 515 -37.32 2.72 -23.10
N ILE A 516 -36.58 3.65 -22.50
CA ILE A 516 -37.06 4.83 -21.78
C ILE A 516 -38.05 5.67 -22.64
N GLY A 517 -38.24 5.29 -23.89
CA GLY A 517 -39.16 5.82 -24.88
C GLY A 517 -38.54 7.04 -25.52
N ASP A 518 -39.39 7.95 -26.00
CA ASP A 518 -38.97 9.25 -26.50
C ASP A 518 -38.69 10.27 -25.37
N ARG A 519 -38.35 9.80 -24.16
CA ARG A 519 -38.04 10.71 -23.05
C ARG A 519 -36.81 11.53 -23.42
N PRO A 520 -36.87 12.87 -23.36
CA PRO A 520 -35.73 13.69 -23.69
C PRO A 520 -34.60 13.44 -22.70
N GLN A 521 -33.37 13.28 -23.20
CA GLN A 521 -32.20 13.24 -22.33
C GLN A 521 -32.04 14.56 -21.60
N VAL A 522 -31.84 14.53 -20.28
CA VAL A 522 -31.62 15.73 -19.47
C VAL A 522 -30.16 15.75 -19.06
N GLN A 523 -29.39 16.76 -19.51
CA GLN A 523 -27.97 16.86 -19.16
C GLN A 523 -27.76 16.75 -17.64
N GLN A 524 -27.11 15.67 -17.22
CA GLN A 524 -26.73 15.44 -15.83
C GLN A 524 -25.26 15.73 -15.62
N ASP A 525 -24.88 15.98 -14.36
CA ASP A 525 -23.49 16.03 -13.94
C ASP A 525 -23.12 14.74 -13.21
N LEU A 526 -21.91 14.25 -13.45
CA LEU A 526 -21.31 13.09 -12.80
C LEU A 526 -20.28 13.57 -11.77
N LEU A 527 -20.51 13.24 -10.49
CA LEU A 527 -19.58 13.56 -9.40
C LEU A 527 -18.61 12.40 -9.18
N VAL A 528 -17.35 12.57 -9.55
CA VAL A 528 -16.32 11.53 -9.46
C VAL A 528 -15.39 11.85 -8.29
N PRO A 529 -15.16 10.93 -7.33
CA PRO A 529 -14.22 11.18 -6.23
C PRO A 529 -12.88 11.67 -6.77
N ALA A 530 -12.33 12.73 -6.18
CA ALA A 530 -11.05 13.32 -6.59
C ALA A 530 -9.90 12.90 -5.65
N PHE A 531 -10.05 11.74 -5.01
CA PHE A 531 -9.08 11.22 -4.06
C PHE A 531 -8.81 9.73 -4.27
N ARG A 532 -7.64 9.29 -3.81
CA ARG A 532 -7.18 7.90 -3.80
C ARG A 532 -7.36 7.27 -2.43
N THR A 533 -7.39 5.95 -2.43
CA THR A 533 -7.36 5.15 -1.22
C THR A 533 -6.19 4.19 -1.19
N ARG A 534 -5.57 4.01 -0.02
CA ARG A 534 -4.39 3.18 0.18
C ARG A 534 -4.64 1.68 -0.01
N VAL A 535 -5.87 1.25 0.24
CA VAL A 535 -6.27 -0.16 0.13
C VAL A 535 -7.38 -0.24 -0.89
N SER A 536 -7.06 -0.78 -2.06
CA SER A 536 -7.95 -0.89 -3.22
C SER A 536 -9.34 -1.43 -2.88
N LYS A 537 -9.41 -2.58 -2.19
CA LYS A 537 -10.69 -3.24 -1.83
C LYS A 537 -11.54 -2.36 -0.91
N ALA A 538 -10.93 -1.75 0.10
CA ALA A 538 -11.62 -0.84 1.01
C ALA A 538 -12.05 0.47 0.32
N GLY A 539 -11.25 0.94 -0.64
CA GLY A 539 -11.59 2.07 -1.51
C GLY A 539 -12.81 1.82 -2.37
N VAL A 540 -12.85 0.68 -3.08
CA VAL A 540 -14.03 0.27 -3.87
C VAL A 540 -15.28 0.23 -3.00
N ARG A 541 -15.19 -0.27 -1.76
CA ARG A 541 -16.30 -0.24 -0.80
C ARG A 541 -16.76 1.18 -0.47
N LEU A 542 -15.83 2.11 -0.20
CA LEU A 542 -16.15 3.52 0.01
C LEU A 542 -16.84 4.13 -1.21
N TYR A 543 -16.29 3.91 -2.41
CA TYR A 543 -16.84 4.44 -3.66
C TYR A 543 -18.28 3.96 -3.91
N ARG A 544 -18.59 2.71 -3.57
CA ARG A 544 -19.95 2.14 -3.60
C ARG A 544 -20.90 2.83 -2.61
N ILE A 545 -20.42 3.13 -1.40
CA ILE A 545 -21.21 3.87 -0.40
C ILE A 545 -21.47 5.31 -0.87
N LEU A 546 -20.48 5.95 -1.47
CA LEU A 546 -20.60 7.32 -1.95
C LEU A 546 -21.55 7.47 -3.13
N TRP A 547 -21.57 6.49 -4.04
CA TRP A 547 -22.37 6.56 -5.28
C TRP A 547 -23.83 7.03 -5.07
N PRO A 548 -24.68 6.34 -4.27
CA PRO A 548 -26.06 6.75 -4.05
C PRO A 548 -26.21 8.02 -3.18
N LEU A 549 -25.13 8.44 -2.48
CA LEU A 549 -25.13 9.66 -1.69
C LEU A 549 -24.86 10.90 -2.56
N VAL A 550 -24.06 10.76 -3.61
CA VAL A 550 -23.63 11.89 -4.43
C VAL A 550 -24.37 12.01 -5.75
N GLN A 551 -24.67 10.90 -6.43
CA GLN A 551 -25.30 10.94 -7.75
C GLN A 551 -26.81 11.21 -7.67
N GLY A 552 -27.33 11.93 -8.67
CA GLY A 552 -28.77 12.15 -8.85
C GLY A 552 -29.43 13.12 -7.86
N ARG A 553 -28.66 13.75 -6.96
CA ARG A 553 -29.14 14.78 -6.04
C ARG A 553 -28.87 16.16 -6.62
N ALA A 554 -29.90 17.01 -6.67
CA ALA A 554 -29.70 18.43 -6.90
C ALA A 554 -28.87 19.02 -5.74
N ARG A 555 -27.81 19.76 -6.08
CA ARG A 555 -26.88 20.36 -5.12
C ARG A 555 -26.66 21.81 -5.50
N GLU A 556 -26.62 22.66 -4.49
CA GLU A 556 -26.28 24.07 -4.63
C GLU A 556 -24.79 24.25 -4.35
N PHE A 557 -24.10 24.93 -5.27
CA PHE A 557 -22.67 25.15 -5.16
C PHE A 557 -22.35 26.63 -5.15
N ALA A 558 -21.64 27.06 -4.12
CA ALA A 558 -20.96 28.34 -4.06
C ALA A 558 -19.79 28.37 -5.06
N ARG A 559 -19.54 29.53 -5.65
CA ARG A 559 -18.41 29.78 -6.59
C ARG A 559 -17.31 30.61 -5.95
N GLU A 560 -17.67 31.36 -4.93
CA GLU A 560 -16.76 32.04 -4.04
C GLU A 560 -15.85 31.05 -3.34
N ARG A 561 -14.74 31.55 -2.80
CA ARG A 561 -13.89 30.74 -1.92
C ARG A 561 -14.59 30.55 -0.58
N LEU A 562 -14.24 29.46 0.10
CA LEU A 562 -14.67 29.24 1.48
C LEU A 562 -14.28 30.43 2.36
N SER A 563 -15.22 30.86 3.20
CA SER A 563 -14.98 31.97 4.12
C SER A 563 -14.00 31.56 5.22
N PRO A 564 -12.91 32.32 5.42
CA PRO A 564 -12.02 32.09 6.57
C PRO A 564 -12.71 32.23 7.92
N ALA A 565 -13.85 32.92 7.98
CA ALA A 565 -14.64 33.05 9.22
C ALA A 565 -15.34 31.75 9.64
N ARG A 566 -15.50 30.79 8.72
CA ARG A 566 -16.11 29.47 8.98
C ARG A 566 -15.21 28.37 8.41
N PRO A 567 -14.04 28.15 9.02
CA PRO A 567 -13.07 27.20 8.50
C PRO A 567 -13.63 25.76 8.58
N PRO A 568 -13.50 24.94 7.53
CA PRO A 568 -13.87 23.54 7.60
C PRO A 568 -12.99 22.82 8.64
N LYS A 569 -13.61 22.04 9.54
CA LYS A 569 -12.89 21.30 10.58
C LYS A 569 -11.96 20.23 9.97
N ARG A 570 -12.38 19.60 8.88
CA ARG A 570 -11.62 18.57 8.16
C ARG A 570 -11.82 18.67 6.65
N VAL A 571 -10.73 18.46 5.93
CA VAL A 571 -10.68 18.49 4.47
C VAL A 571 -9.90 17.27 4.01
N VAL A 572 -10.45 16.53 3.04
CA VAL A 572 -9.75 15.45 2.34
C VAL A 572 -8.93 16.06 1.20
N ASP A 573 -7.70 15.60 1.05
CA ASP A 573 -6.80 16.10 0.01
C ASP A 573 -7.24 15.63 -1.38
N MET A 574 -7.14 16.52 -2.37
CA MET A 574 -7.40 16.17 -3.77
C MET A 574 -6.15 15.50 -4.35
N THR A 575 -6.22 14.19 -4.61
CA THR A 575 -5.08 13.35 -5.02
C THR A 575 -5.23 12.75 -6.41
N LEU A 576 -6.35 13.02 -7.10
CA LEU A 576 -6.55 12.68 -8.51
C LEU A 576 -6.56 13.94 -9.38
N SER A 577 -5.81 13.90 -10.48
CA SER A 577 -5.92 14.91 -11.54
C SER A 577 -7.23 14.78 -12.30
N ALA A 578 -7.64 15.83 -13.00
CA ALA A 578 -8.82 15.80 -13.87
C ALA A 578 -8.73 14.69 -14.94
N ALA A 579 -7.52 14.46 -15.48
CA ALA A 579 -7.29 13.44 -16.50
C ALA A 579 -7.45 12.03 -15.92
N GLU A 580 -6.87 11.77 -14.75
CA GLU A 580 -7.03 10.49 -14.07
C GLU A 580 -8.46 10.25 -13.59
N ALA A 581 -9.09 11.27 -13.01
CA ALA A 581 -10.48 11.20 -12.58
C ALA A 581 -11.42 10.90 -13.75
N ARG A 582 -11.13 11.36 -14.98
CA ARG A 582 -11.90 11.00 -16.18
C ARG A 582 -11.80 9.51 -16.50
N VAL A 583 -10.61 8.93 -16.40
CA VAL A 583 -10.42 7.48 -16.56
C VAL A 583 -11.14 6.71 -15.45
N PHE A 584 -11.01 7.18 -14.21
CA PHE A 584 -11.71 6.59 -13.08
C PHE A 584 -13.23 6.68 -13.26
N ALA A 585 -13.75 7.80 -13.77
CA ALA A 585 -15.17 7.99 -14.06
C ALA A 585 -15.73 6.89 -14.97
N GLY A 586 -14.96 6.53 -16.01
CA GLY A 586 -15.32 5.46 -16.94
C GLY A 586 -15.58 4.12 -16.24
N VAL A 587 -14.76 3.74 -15.25
CA VAL A 587 -15.01 2.53 -14.46
C VAL A 587 -15.99 2.74 -13.30
N TYR A 588 -16.07 3.95 -12.73
CA TYR A 588 -16.96 4.28 -11.61
C TYR A 588 -18.43 4.25 -12.01
N LEU A 589 -18.73 4.61 -13.27
CA LEU A 589 -20.04 4.46 -13.91
C LEU A 589 -20.56 3.00 -13.91
N ALA A 590 -19.71 1.99 -13.66
CA ALA A 590 -20.15 0.62 -13.42
C ALA A 590 -21.20 0.50 -12.31
N LEU A 591 -21.20 1.43 -11.34
CA LEU A 591 -22.15 1.46 -10.24
C LEU A 591 -23.53 2.00 -10.62
N ALA A 592 -23.70 2.53 -11.83
CA ALA A 592 -25.01 2.95 -12.33
C ALA A 592 -25.93 1.76 -12.61
N PHE A 593 -25.37 0.59 -12.92
CA PHE A 593 -26.13 -0.57 -13.35
C PHE A 593 -26.66 -1.39 -12.16
N SER A 594 -27.97 -1.59 -12.14
CA SER A 594 -28.63 -2.49 -11.20
C SER A 594 -28.56 -3.95 -11.65
N HIS A 595 -28.87 -4.88 -10.75
CA HIS A 595 -29.03 -6.29 -11.11
C HIS A 595 -30.09 -6.53 -12.19
N ARG A 596 -31.15 -5.70 -12.23
CA ARG A 596 -32.21 -5.78 -13.25
C ARG A 596 -31.64 -5.46 -14.63
N ASP A 597 -30.90 -4.37 -14.74
CA ASP A 597 -30.32 -3.91 -16.01
C ASP A 597 -29.35 -4.97 -16.54
N LEU A 598 -28.51 -5.52 -15.65
CA LEU A 598 -27.47 -6.47 -16.00
C LEU A 598 -28.01 -7.86 -16.36
N ALA A 599 -29.13 -8.32 -15.77
CA ALA A 599 -29.72 -9.61 -16.10
C ALA A 599 -30.03 -9.72 -17.60
N ARG A 600 -30.50 -8.63 -18.21
CA ARG A 600 -30.88 -8.54 -19.62
C ARG A 600 -29.77 -8.04 -20.53
N ALA A 601 -28.71 -7.47 -19.97
CA ALA A 601 -27.62 -6.88 -20.72
C ALA A 601 -27.01 -7.84 -21.75
N GLN A 602 -26.81 -7.34 -22.97
CA GLN A 602 -26.08 -8.01 -24.03
C GLN A 602 -24.60 -7.60 -24.00
N VAL A 603 -23.70 -8.56 -24.14
CA VAL A 603 -22.24 -8.32 -24.06
C VAL A 603 -21.80 -7.28 -25.09
N LYS A 604 -22.34 -7.33 -26.31
CA LYS A 604 -22.03 -6.36 -27.37
C LYS A 604 -22.39 -4.93 -26.94
N ASN A 605 -23.61 -4.72 -26.46
CA ASN A 605 -24.08 -3.39 -26.04
C ASN A 605 -23.31 -2.87 -24.84
N VAL A 606 -23.01 -3.73 -23.86
CA VAL A 606 -22.17 -3.36 -22.71
C VAL A 606 -20.78 -2.92 -23.16
N ARG A 607 -20.18 -3.61 -24.15
CA ARG A 607 -18.87 -3.24 -24.70
C ARG A 607 -18.92 -1.91 -25.43
N GLU A 608 -19.83 -1.77 -26.39
CA GLU A 608 -19.89 -0.63 -27.30
C GLU A 608 -20.40 0.64 -26.60
N ARG A 609 -21.42 0.54 -25.72
CA ARG A 609 -22.02 1.70 -25.05
C ARG A 609 -21.23 2.16 -23.83
N PHE A 610 -20.68 1.23 -23.05
CA PHE A 610 -20.08 1.52 -21.75
C PHE A 610 -18.58 1.30 -21.71
N LEU A 611 -18.12 0.06 -21.89
CA LEU A 611 -16.71 -0.29 -21.66
C LEU A 611 -15.74 0.38 -22.65
N LEU A 612 -16.20 0.74 -23.85
CA LEU A 612 -15.43 1.48 -24.85
C LEU A 612 -15.85 2.96 -24.96
N GLY A 613 -16.75 3.41 -24.08
CA GLY A 613 -17.23 4.79 -24.08
C GLY A 613 -16.17 5.76 -23.56
N ALA A 614 -16.14 6.97 -24.12
CA ALA A 614 -15.26 8.06 -23.70
C ALA A 614 -16.07 9.19 -23.08
N LEU A 615 -15.75 9.56 -21.84
CA LEU A 615 -16.38 10.70 -21.17
C LEU A 615 -15.80 12.01 -21.69
N GLU A 616 -16.64 12.89 -22.21
CA GLU A 616 -16.27 14.20 -22.77
C GLU A 616 -16.55 15.36 -21.80
N GLY A 617 -16.13 16.56 -22.19
CA GLY A 617 -16.39 17.81 -21.46
C GLY A 617 -15.36 18.13 -20.38
N GLU A 618 -15.24 19.40 -20.02
CA GLU A 618 -14.29 19.86 -19.02
C GLU A 618 -14.86 19.70 -17.60
N PRO A 619 -14.13 19.06 -16.67
CA PRO A 619 -14.59 18.95 -15.30
C PRO A 619 -14.26 20.19 -14.48
N ALA A 620 -15.09 20.46 -13.47
CA ALA A 620 -14.81 21.43 -12.43
C ALA A 620 -14.48 20.71 -11.11
N PRO A 621 -13.47 21.14 -10.34
CA PRO A 621 -13.24 20.61 -9.01
C PRO A 621 -14.35 21.14 -8.08
N VAL A 622 -14.89 20.26 -7.23
CA VAL A 622 -15.93 20.57 -6.26
C VAL A 622 -15.64 19.93 -4.91
N TYR A 623 -15.94 20.63 -3.81
CA TYR A 623 -15.91 20.05 -2.47
C TYR A 623 -17.33 19.83 -1.94
N LEU A 624 -17.64 18.59 -1.60
CA LEU A 624 -18.93 18.22 -0.99
C LEU A 624 -18.81 18.16 0.54
N SER A 625 -19.86 18.57 1.23
CA SER A 625 -20.00 18.49 2.68
C SER A 625 -20.61 17.14 3.06
N LEU A 626 -19.77 16.17 3.47
CA LEU A 626 -20.22 14.80 3.76
C LEU A 626 -20.08 14.45 5.24
N SER A 627 -21.09 13.79 5.80
CA SER A 627 -21.12 13.40 7.22
C SER A 627 -19.89 12.59 7.63
N GLN A 628 -19.32 12.93 8.79
CA GLN A 628 -18.23 12.19 9.42
C GLN A 628 -18.60 10.73 9.70
N GLU A 629 -19.88 10.38 9.88
CA GLU A 629 -20.30 9.00 10.11
C GLU A 629 -20.03 8.11 8.88
N VAL A 630 -20.16 8.69 7.68
CA VAL A 630 -19.88 8.01 6.41
C VAL A 630 -18.39 7.97 6.13
N ILE A 631 -17.70 9.11 6.30
CA ILE A 631 -16.30 9.29 5.87
C ILE A 631 -15.29 8.86 6.92
N GLY A 632 -15.60 9.09 8.20
CA GLY A 632 -14.72 8.85 9.35
C GLY A 632 -14.15 7.44 9.44
N PRO A 633 -14.93 6.36 9.21
CA PRO A 633 -14.40 4.99 9.20
C PRO A 633 -13.29 4.76 8.16
N PHE A 634 -13.24 5.58 7.11
CA PHE A 634 -12.27 5.48 6.01
C PHE A 634 -11.13 6.50 6.10
N ALA A 635 -11.07 7.30 7.19
CA ALA A 635 -10.06 8.35 7.37
C ALA A 635 -8.61 7.88 7.16
N GLY A 636 -8.27 6.68 7.65
CA GLY A 636 -6.93 6.10 7.53
C GLY A 636 -6.61 5.56 6.12
N LEU A 637 -7.62 5.45 5.26
CA LEU A 637 -7.51 4.91 3.92
C LEU A 637 -7.23 5.99 2.88
N PHE A 638 -7.38 7.27 3.16
CA PHE A 638 -7.05 8.32 2.18
C PHE A 638 -5.54 8.38 1.88
N GLY A 639 -5.22 8.60 0.61
CA GLY A 639 -3.85 8.69 0.09
C GLY A 639 -3.45 7.47 -0.73
N ARG A 640 -2.17 7.40 -1.13
CA ARG A 640 -1.66 6.34 -2.03
C ARG A 640 -1.41 5.02 -1.31
N ALA A 641 -1.62 3.93 -2.03
CA ALA A 641 -1.27 2.59 -1.57
C ALA A 641 0.22 2.53 -1.22
N ARG A 642 0.51 2.05 -0.01
CA ARG A 642 1.88 1.80 0.42
C ARG A 642 2.19 0.34 0.15
N VAL A 643 3.15 0.08 -0.74
CA VAL A 643 3.55 -1.29 -1.12
C VAL A 643 3.90 -2.12 0.13
N ALA A 644 4.57 -1.52 1.11
CA ALA A 644 4.86 -2.17 2.40
C ALA A 644 3.60 -2.51 3.21
N ALA A 645 2.60 -1.63 3.23
CA ALA A 645 1.35 -1.87 3.95
C ALA A 645 0.47 -2.94 3.25
N LEU A 646 0.56 -3.06 1.93
CA LEU A 646 -0.07 -4.15 1.17
C LEU A 646 0.53 -5.50 1.56
N ALA A 647 1.86 -5.61 1.62
CA ALA A 647 2.53 -6.84 2.07
C ALA A 647 2.16 -7.20 3.53
N ASP A 648 2.08 -6.21 4.41
CA ASP A 648 1.67 -6.42 5.82
C ASP A 648 0.19 -6.81 5.98
N LEU A 649 -0.68 -6.36 5.06
CA LEU A 649 -2.11 -6.70 5.06
C LEU A 649 -2.38 -8.05 4.39
N GLU A 650 -1.67 -8.38 3.32
CA GLU A 650 -1.76 -9.68 2.63
C GLU A 650 -1.21 -10.81 3.50
N GLY A 651 -0.24 -10.53 4.37
CA GLY A 651 0.24 -11.46 5.39
C GLY A 651 -0.69 -11.65 6.60
N ARG A 652 -1.79 -10.88 6.71
CA ARG A 652 -2.77 -10.99 7.79
C ARG A 652 -4.07 -11.59 7.26
N SER A 653 -4.40 -12.80 7.70
CA SER A 653 -5.68 -13.44 7.38
C SER A 653 -6.88 -12.50 7.64
N PRO A 654 -7.93 -12.56 6.80
CA PRO A 654 -9.01 -11.56 6.70
C PRO A 654 -9.91 -11.35 7.95
N GLY A 655 -9.57 -11.92 9.11
CA GLY A 655 -10.36 -11.82 10.35
C GLY A 655 -10.09 -10.58 11.22
N HIS A 656 -9.27 -9.62 10.79
CA HIS A 656 -8.74 -8.55 11.67
C HIS A 656 -8.76 -7.11 11.11
N VAL A 657 -9.60 -6.80 10.11
CA VAL A 657 -9.81 -5.42 9.63
C VAL A 657 -11.22 -4.93 9.95
#